data_AF-A0A0M2PX61-F1
#
_entry.id   AF-A0A0M2PX61-F1
#
_cell.length_a   1.000
_cell.length_b   1.000
_cell.length_c   1.000
_cell.angle_alpha   90.00
_cell.angle_beta   90.00
_cell.angle_gamma   90.00
#
_symmetry.space_group_name_H-M   'P 1'
#
loop_
_entity.id
_entity.type
_entity.pdbx_description
1 polymer ?
#
loop_
_entity_poly.entity_id
_entity_poly.type
_entity_poly.pdbx_seq_one_letter_code
_entity_poly.pdbx_strand_id
1 'polypeptide(L)'
;MNPTPFLQNLAQQYQHWDTEQLQPKNPDFAQILAQVPGMTTANVQQLLNGAVAGLGEDEIYCEVGTYLGSTLIGALWQHPQVMAYAVDNFAEYNPDGSNYAQLAANLERFGLEDQVYFFDQDFEEFFADLRQLEDPPKIGVYFYDGAHDYRSTLMGLLLVTPFLADQALIILDDYNWQSVQQAAWDFMASHPQCQSLLELHTPIARYPTFWNGIHVLAWNRHQPQIVDPGLLQQKRQQTLITDLYNLQMQEQAAEQVKGLYFEAMHWQKAQEWERAIEAYQRYLEQRPQEGQAWLNLGNLYLIQGEIDRARPCWQQAAMQGIEHPSLYLNEGNCLVAEGQIGAAIAMYRQGLQPFPDSEDLQANLRLTEAIQGNPGPFYEKEGDRHFHDRRYPQATQAYGIALTYGATALSPPDPTAGTRYTPSESLYSRLYHCLSQPGVSGDPVAVLREGFSRYPQSEELAFHLVTRLLQGAAPDALTVIQQVAQAQPDSFTLRLFQTLAVPLLYDSPAEMQHHLQRYRSGIQHLLATLDLSTPGAIEAAYQGINRFSNFYLTYQGCNLVAEQRQYGQLVQRIVAAKYPNFCQPLTLPPVTDKIRVGYCSHYLHSYSGTLWLTGWLKYADRSRFEIHCYYTGHKPDAVTEFFRHHSDHFHHLPDQYEATAQQIRTDHLQILVYPELGMHPPTIALAAQRLAPTQCTAWGHPLTSGLPTVDYYLSSELMDSPQAQSHYTETLIRLPHLGIAYPPPQIPNPLPKSRADFGLSDSDVVYLCCQAPFKYLPQYDYLLAAIAQAIPGAKLIFIRADGLKPRLNRTFSALNLNIDDHCRFLPVQPRLDYLALNCLADVYLDTIGFTGGNMTLDALACGLPVVTLPTEQMRGRLSWAMLQRLDVTETIADNEAHYVDLAVGLGCDPQRRNALRQKISQTSAVLFDDVATVEALENFYVSQVGDSRP
;
A
#
# COMPACT_ATOMS: atom_id res chain seq x y z
N MET A 1 -36.41 45.46 50.91
CA MET A 1 -35.21 46.11 51.49
C MET A 1 -34.55 47.04 50.48
N ASN A 2 -34.14 48.28 50.83
CA ASN A 2 -33.33 49.12 49.92
C ASN A 2 -31.82 48.82 50.09
N PRO A 3 -31.07 48.38 49.05
CA PRO A 3 -29.64 48.03 49.19
C PRO A 3 -28.70 49.22 49.47
N THR A 4 -29.15 50.45 49.18
CA THR A 4 -28.30 51.65 49.28
C THR A 4 -28.01 52.06 50.73
N PRO A 5 -29.02 52.15 51.64
CA PRO A 5 -28.78 52.35 53.08
C PRO A 5 -27.93 51.26 53.74
N PHE A 6 -28.04 50.01 53.29
CA PHE A 6 -27.24 48.89 53.83
C PHE A 6 -25.75 49.13 53.59
N LEU A 7 -25.34 49.38 52.35
CA LEU A 7 -23.92 49.64 52.02
C LEU A 7 -23.36 50.89 52.71
N GLN A 8 -24.15 51.97 52.81
CA GLN A 8 -23.71 53.23 53.44
C GLN A 8 -23.44 53.08 54.95
N ASN A 9 -24.15 52.16 55.60
CA ASN A 9 -24.03 51.90 57.04
C ASN A 9 -23.12 50.71 57.36
N LEU A 10 -22.87 49.80 56.42
CA LEU A 10 -22.09 48.58 56.63
C LEU A 10 -20.71 48.87 57.20
N ALA A 11 -19.92 49.74 56.56
CA ALA A 11 -18.58 50.10 57.05
C ALA A 11 -18.60 50.73 58.45
N GLN A 12 -19.70 51.39 58.84
CA GLN A 12 -19.84 52.02 60.14
C GLN A 12 -20.06 51.02 61.28
N GLN A 13 -20.45 49.78 60.98
CA GLN A 13 -20.64 48.69 61.94
C GLN A 13 -19.33 48.00 62.32
N TYR A 14 -18.24 48.25 61.60
CA TYR A 14 -16.93 47.63 61.83
C TYR A 14 -15.88 48.62 62.33
N GLN A 15 -14.89 48.10 63.05
CA GLN A 15 -13.62 48.78 63.30
C GLN A 15 -12.60 48.34 62.25
N HIS A 16 -11.71 49.25 61.85
CA HIS A 16 -10.65 48.96 60.89
C HIS A 16 -11.16 48.38 59.55
N TRP A 17 -12.27 48.96 59.05
CA TRP A 17 -12.80 48.69 57.71
C TRP A 17 -11.67 48.78 56.66
N ASP A 18 -11.63 47.83 55.73
CA ASP A 18 -10.58 47.63 54.72
C ASP A 18 -9.19 47.17 55.24
N THR A 19 -9.08 46.62 56.46
CA THR A 19 -7.82 46.04 56.96
C THR A 19 -7.96 44.59 57.42
N GLU A 20 -6.84 43.88 57.56
CA GLU A 20 -6.80 42.52 58.11
C GLU A 20 -7.20 42.43 59.60
N GLN A 21 -7.31 43.57 60.29
CA GLN A 21 -7.73 43.67 61.70
C GLN A 21 -9.23 43.98 61.83
N LEU A 22 -10.00 43.79 60.75
CA LEU A 22 -11.42 44.06 60.71
C LEU A 22 -12.18 43.20 61.75
N GLN A 23 -12.96 43.89 62.58
CA GLN A 23 -13.79 43.28 63.62
C GLN A 23 -15.10 44.06 63.80
N PRO A 24 -16.19 43.41 64.25
CA PRO A 24 -17.45 44.09 64.51
C PRO A 24 -17.33 45.07 65.67
N LYS A 25 -18.05 46.20 65.63
CA LYS A 25 -18.16 47.10 66.79
C LYS A 25 -19.04 46.50 67.89
N ASN A 26 -20.02 45.67 67.53
CA ASN A 26 -20.87 44.99 68.50
C ASN A 26 -20.11 43.78 69.06
N PRO A 27 -19.78 43.75 70.37
CA PRO A 27 -19.04 42.64 70.97
C PRO A 27 -19.87 41.36 71.11
N ASP A 28 -21.20 41.45 70.95
CA ASP A 28 -22.12 40.33 71.17
C ASP A 28 -21.86 39.18 70.18
N PHE A 29 -21.47 39.46 68.94
CA PHE A 29 -21.22 38.42 67.93
C PHE A 29 -20.05 37.50 68.29
N ALA A 30 -19.01 38.02 68.94
CA ALA A 30 -17.93 37.18 69.46
C ALA A 30 -18.43 36.25 70.58
N GLN A 31 -19.41 36.70 71.38
CA GLN A 31 -20.02 35.89 72.44
C GLN A 31 -21.00 34.85 71.89
N ILE A 32 -21.75 35.19 70.85
CA ILE A 32 -22.64 34.25 70.13
C ILE A 32 -21.80 33.13 69.54
N LEU A 33 -20.72 33.47 68.81
CA LEU A 33 -19.83 32.47 68.21
C LEU A 33 -19.13 31.56 69.24
N ALA A 34 -18.84 32.08 70.44
CA ALA A 34 -18.28 31.28 71.53
C ALA A 34 -19.30 30.28 72.13
N GLN A 35 -20.59 30.61 72.11
CA GLN A 35 -21.67 29.78 72.65
C GLN A 35 -22.25 28.81 71.62
N VAL A 36 -22.23 29.20 70.35
CA VAL A 36 -22.65 28.40 69.19
C VAL A 36 -21.51 28.42 68.17
N PRO A 37 -20.48 27.58 68.37
CA PRO A 37 -19.40 27.46 67.40
C PRO A 37 -19.96 27.00 66.05
N GLY A 38 -19.55 27.66 64.98
CA GLY A 38 -19.91 27.32 63.61
C GLY A 38 -18.74 27.54 62.66
N MET A 39 -18.88 27.10 61.41
CA MET A 39 -17.91 27.35 60.33
C MET A 39 -18.06 28.77 59.77
N THR A 40 -18.08 29.77 60.66
CA THR A 40 -18.34 31.17 60.33
C THR A 40 -17.50 32.10 61.22
N THR A 41 -17.61 33.41 61.03
CA THR A 41 -16.94 34.42 61.86
C THR A 41 -17.93 35.44 62.41
N ALA A 42 -17.51 36.15 63.47
CA ALA A 42 -18.29 37.28 64.01
C ALA A 42 -18.51 38.39 62.96
N ASN A 43 -17.63 38.49 61.95
CA ASN A 43 -17.76 39.46 60.88
C ASN A 43 -18.88 39.09 59.89
N VAL A 44 -19.03 37.80 59.57
CA VAL A 44 -20.14 37.30 58.75
C VAL A 44 -21.46 37.48 59.50
N GLN A 45 -21.51 37.15 60.80
CA GLN A 45 -22.70 37.39 61.65
C GLN A 45 -23.11 38.87 61.68
N GLN A 46 -22.16 39.80 61.88
CA GLN A 46 -22.43 41.25 61.84
C GLN A 46 -22.95 41.71 60.47
N LEU A 47 -22.46 41.12 59.38
CA LEU A 47 -22.88 41.46 58.01
C LEU A 47 -24.34 41.04 57.78
N LEU A 48 -24.67 39.79 58.14
CA LEU A 48 -26.03 39.27 58.05
C LEU A 48 -26.99 40.04 58.95
N ASN A 49 -26.57 40.39 60.18
CA ASN A 49 -27.35 41.21 61.10
C ASN A 49 -27.66 42.59 60.51
N GLY A 50 -26.65 43.25 59.93
CA GLY A 50 -26.83 44.52 59.23
C GLY A 50 -27.76 44.40 58.02
N ALA A 51 -27.77 43.25 57.33
CA ALA A 51 -28.65 43.00 56.20
C ALA A 51 -30.10 42.86 56.64
N VAL A 52 -30.38 42.03 57.66
CA VAL A 52 -31.76 41.81 58.12
C VAL A 52 -32.37 43.03 58.81
N ALA A 53 -31.55 43.93 59.38
CA ALA A 53 -32.01 45.20 59.92
C ALA A 53 -32.72 46.10 58.88
N GLY A 54 -32.51 45.84 57.58
CA GLY A 54 -33.13 46.58 56.47
C GLY A 54 -34.36 45.92 55.85
N LEU A 55 -34.87 44.81 56.40
CA LEU A 55 -36.06 44.11 55.91
C LEU A 55 -37.32 44.98 56.03
N GLY A 56 -38.21 44.88 55.03
CA GLY A 56 -39.55 45.46 55.09
C GLY A 56 -40.51 44.69 56.00
N GLU A 57 -41.65 45.29 56.38
CA GLU A 57 -42.63 44.69 57.31
C GLU A 57 -43.19 43.34 56.82
N ASP A 58 -43.25 43.12 55.50
CA ASP A 58 -43.74 41.88 54.86
C ASP A 58 -42.62 40.99 54.27
N GLU A 59 -41.36 41.24 54.65
CA GLU A 59 -40.19 40.53 54.13
C GLU A 59 -39.55 39.60 55.18
N ILE A 60 -39.00 38.48 54.72
CA ILE A 60 -38.34 37.48 55.58
C ILE A 60 -36.85 37.31 55.22
N TYR A 61 -36.08 36.80 56.18
CA TYR A 61 -34.74 36.26 55.97
C TYR A 61 -34.83 34.78 55.54
N CYS A 62 -34.02 34.34 54.59
CA CYS A 62 -33.94 32.94 54.20
C CYS A 62 -32.47 32.48 54.15
N GLU A 63 -32.16 31.39 54.84
CA GLU A 63 -30.82 30.81 54.95
C GLU A 63 -30.84 29.35 54.49
N VAL A 64 -29.99 29.02 53.50
CA VAL A 64 -29.74 27.64 53.04
C VAL A 64 -28.36 27.22 53.54
N GLY A 65 -28.26 26.08 54.22
CA GLY A 65 -27.02 25.61 54.84
C GLY A 65 -26.84 26.11 56.28
N THR A 66 -27.87 25.99 57.10
CA THR A 66 -27.90 26.57 58.46
C THR A 66 -26.97 25.87 59.46
N TYR A 67 -26.63 24.60 59.24
CA TYR A 67 -25.86 23.76 60.16
C TYR A 67 -26.38 23.89 61.61
N LEU A 68 -25.56 24.34 62.57
CA LEU A 68 -25.94 24.50 63.98
C LEU A 68 -26.53 25.88 64.33
N GLY A 69 -26.72 26.76 63.34
CA GLY A 69 -27.44 28.03 63.47
C GLY A 69 -26.60 29.24 63.89
N SER A 70 -25.27 29.16 63.81
CA SER A 70 -24.39 30.26 64.25
C SER A 70 -24.59 31.55 63.43
N THR A 71 -24.67 31.42 62.11
CA THR A 71 -24.98 32.50 61.14
C THR A 71 -26.39 33.02 61.33
N LEU A 72 -27.37 32.11 61.40
CA LEU A 72 -28.79 32.41 61.63
C LEU A 72 -29.06 33.19 62.92
N ILE A 73 -28.51 32.75 64.06
CA ILE A 73 -28.64 33.44 65.35
C ILE A 73 -27.99 34.81 65.30
N GLY A 74 -26.80 34.90 64.68
CA GLY A 74 -26.11 36.18 64.46
C GLY A 74 -26.96 37.15 63.64
N ALA A 75 -27.60 36.68 62.57
CA ALA A 75 -28.47 37.50 61.75
C ALA A 75 -29.62 38.10 62.58
N LEU A 76 -30.36 37.28 63.32
CA LEU A 76 -31.58 37.70 64.03
C LEU A 76 -31.34 38.43 65.36
N TRP A 77 -30.09 38.51 65.83
CA TRP A 77 -29.77 39.12 67.11
C TRP A 77 -30.28 40.56 67.23
N GLN A 78 -31.07 40.84 68.27
CA GLN A 78 -31.73 42.13 68.55
C GLN A 78 -32.75 42.59 67.49
N HIS A 79 -33.29 41.68 66.68
CA HIS A 79 -34.34 41.95 65.70
C HIS A 79 -35.59 41.08 65.93
N PRO A 80 -36.30 41.23 67.07
CA PRO A 80 -37.39 40.33 67.48
C PRO A 80 -38.60 40.30 66.54
N GLN A 81 -38.70 41.25 65.61
CA GLN A 81 -39.77 41.34 64.61
C GLN A 81 -39.46 40.62 63.29
N VAL A 82 -38.24 40.10 63.10
CA VAL A 82 -37.82 39.48 61.84
C VAL A 82 -38.10 37.98 61.87
N MET A 83 -38.78 37.49 60.84
CA MET A 83 -39.01 36.06 60.62
C MET A 83 -37.98 35.46 59.67
N ALA A 84 -37.58 34.21 59.89
CA ALA A 84 -36.60 33.52 59.05
C ALA A 84 -37.06 32.12 58.59
N TYR A 85 -36.64 31.76 57.38
CA TYR A 85 -36.64 30.41 56.85
C TYR A 85 -35.22 29.84 56.91
N ALA A 86 -35.07 28.65 57.49
CA ALA A 86 -33.81 27.94 57.61
C ALA A 86 -33.94 26.57 56.94
N VAL A 87 -33.03 26.25 56.02
CA VAL A 87 -33.14 25.06 55.16
C VAL A 87 -31.83 24.28 55.20
N ASP A 88 -31.89 23.02 55.63
CA ASP A 88 -30.74 22.11 55.69
C ASP A 88 -31.26 20.67 55.80
N ASN A 89 -30.63 19.71 55.12
CA ASN A 89 -30.96 18.28 55.24
C ASN A 89 -29.93 17.50 56.07
N PHE A 90 -28.88 18.18 56.53
CA PHE A 90 -27.74 17.64 57.27
C PHE A 90 -27.06 16.43 56.61
N ALA A 91 -27.13 16.28 55.28
CA ALA A 91 -26.51 15.17 54.57
C ALA A 91 -24.97 15.17 54.70
N GLU A 92 -24.39 16.35 54.97
CA GLU A 92 -22.98 16.54 55.28
C GLU A 92 -22.78 16.87 56.77
N TYR A 93 -21.73 16.31 57.38
CA TYR A 93 -21.33 16.59 58.77
C TYR A 93 -22.35 16.25 59.88
N ASN A 94 -23.20 15.23 59.69
CA ASN A 94 -24.16 14.74 60.71
C ASN A 94 -24.16 13.21 60.89
N PRO A 95 -23.02 12.58 61.24
CA PRO A 95 -22.89 11.12 61.27
C PRO A 95 -23.78 10.42 62.32
N ASP A 96 -24.31 11.15 63.30
CA ASP A 96 -25.15 10.62 64.39
C ASP A 96 -26.59 11.17 64.37
N GLY A 97 -26.95 12.02 63.41
CA GLY A 97 -28.29 12.59 63.27
C GLY A 97 -28.64 13.69 64.30
N SER A 98 -27.68 14.17 65.08
CA SER A 98 -27.94 15.06 66.22
C SER A 98 -28.06 16.56 65.87
N ASN A 99 -27.61 16.98 64.68
CA ASN A 99 -27.50 18.41 64.33
C ASN A 99 -28.83 19.18 64.39
N TYR A 100 -29.95 18.57 63.96
CA TYR A 100 -31.27 19.21 64.04
C TYR A 100 -31.68 19.54 65.48
N ALA A 101 -31.52 18.59 66.40
CA ALA A 101 -31.85 18.79 67.81
C ALA A 101 -30.94 19.86 68.45
N GLN A 102 -29.68 19.91 68.03
CA GLN A 102 -28.73 20.90 68.51
C GLN A 102 -29.03 22.31 67.98
N LEU A 103 -29.45 22.44 66.72
CA LEU A 103 -29.94 23.69 66.14
C LEU A 103 -31.15 24.21 66.93
N ALA A 104 -32.16 23.37 67.16
CA ALA A 104 -33.35 23.74 67.93
C ALA A 104 -33.00 24.23 69.34
N ALA A 105 -32.11 23.51 70.05
CA ALA A 105 -31.66 23.90 71.38
C ALA A 105 -30.86 25.22 71.39
N ASN A 106 -30.13 25.51 70.31
CA ASN A 106 -29.44 26.79 70.16
C ASN A 106 -30.45 27.92 69.92
N LEU A 107 -31.46 27.74 69.08
CA LEU A 107 -32.50 28.76 68.86
C LEU A 107 -33.26 29.09 70.15
N GLU A 108 -33.66 28.08 70.93
CA GLU A 108 -34.32 28.26 72.23
C GLU A 108 -33.43 29.02 73.22
N ARG A 109 -32.13 28.74 73.25
CA ARG A 109 -31.17 29.43 74.13
C ARG A 109 -31.13 30.94 73.89
N PHE A 110 -31.34 31.37 72.66
CA PHE A 110 -31.33 32.79 72.27
C PHE A 110 -32.73 33.39 72.13
N GLY A 111 -33.81 32.63 72.41
CA GLY A 111 -35.20 33.10 72.34
C GLY A 111 -35.68 33.36 70.91
N LEU A 112 -35.23 32.55 69.95
CA LEU A 112 -35.50 32.70 68.52
C LEU A 112 -36.41 31.60 67.94
N GLU A 113 -36.85 30.65 68.75
CA GLU A 113 -37.69 29.51 68.35
C GLU A 113 -39.01 29.93 67.68
N ASP A 114 -39.57 31.07 68.08
CA ASP A 114 -40.80 31.62 67.50
C ASP A 114 -40.54 32.45 66.24
N GLN A 115 -39.28 32.75 65.90
CA GLN A 115 -38.89 33.57 64.74
C GLN A 115 -38.46 32.73 63.53
N VAL A 116 -38.08 31.46 63.72
CA VAL A 116 -37.48 30.61 62.68
C VAL A 116 -38.39 29.44 62.30
N TYR A 117 -38.69 29.32 61.01
CA TYR A 117 -39.26 28.09 60.43
C TYR A 117 -38.15 27.28 59.79
N PHE A 118 -37.90 26.09 60.33
CA PHE A 118 -36.87 25.17 59.83
C PHE A 118 -37.47 24.10 58.90
N PHE A 119 -36.76 23.80 57.81
CA PHE A 119 -37.11 22.80 56.80
C PHE A 119 -35.98 21.76 56.66
N ASP A 120 -36.23 20.54 57.12
CA ASP A 120 -35.29 19.39 57.09
C ASP A 120 -35.32 18.67 55.73
N GLN A 121 -34.82 19.32 54.68
CA GLN A 121 -34.87 18.80 53.31
C GLN A 121 -33.88 19.50 52.40
N ASP A 122 -33.68 18.94 51.19
CA ASP A 122 -32.88 19.58 50.14
C ASP A 122 -33.49 20.94 49.76
N PHE A 123 -32.65 21.93 49.48
CA PHE A 123 -33.13 23.27 49.10
C PHE A 123 -33.96 23.24 47.80
N GLU A 124 -33.69 22.29 46.88
CA GLU A 124 -34.52 22.09 45.69
C GLU A 124 -35.95 21.67 46.03
N GLU A 125 -36.12 20.79 47.03
CA GLU A 125 -37.44 20.36 47.51
C GLU A 125 -38.15 21.51 48.22
N PHE A 126 -37.44 22.24 49.08
CA PHE A 126 -37.95 23.46 49.72
C PHE A 126 -38.51 24.49 48.74
N PHE A 127 -37.75 24.84 47.70
CA PHE A 127 -38.25 25.79 46.69
C PHE A 127 -39.32 25.19 45.78
N ALA A 128 -39.48 23.86 45.70
CA ALA A 128 -40.62 23.24 45.02
C ALA A 128 -41.88 23.38 45.86
N ASP A 129 -41.79 23.13 47.17
CA ASP A 129 -42.90 23.27 48.12
C ASP A 129 -43.37 24.72 48.25
N LEU A 130 -42.43 25.66 48.30
CA LEU A 130 -42.74 27.09 48.42
C LEU A 130 -43.56 27.61 47.24
N ARG A 131 -43.42 27.01 46.03
CA ARG A 131 -44.25 27.36 44.86
C ARG A 131 -45.71 26.91 44.99
N GLN A 132 -46.00 25.96 45.86
CA GLN A 132 -47.35 25.44 46.06
C GLN A 132 -48.17 26.31 47.02
N LEU A 133 -47.54 27.25 47.73
CA LEU A 133 -48.25 28.21 48.56
C LEU A 133 -48.97 29.24 47.69
N GLU A 134 -50.21 29.59 48.04
CA GLU A 134 -51.00 30.59 47.31
C GLU A 134 -50.40 32.00 47.39
N ASP A 135 -49.76 32.34 48.52
CA ASP A 135 -49.09 33.63 48.76
C ASP A 135 -47.82 33.42 49.62
N PRO A 136 -46.71 32.95 49.02
CA PRO A 136 -45.47 32.72 49.75
C PRO A 136 -44.86 34.06 50.22
N PRO A 137 -44.21 34.11 51.39
CA PRO A 137 -43.60 35.34 51.89
C PRO A 137 -42.47 35.82 50.97
N LYS A 138 -42.25 37.14 50.98
CA LYS A 138 -41.21 37.77 50.16
C LYS A 138 -39.86 37.66 50.86
N ILE A 139 -38.87 37.08 50.19
CA ILE A 139 -37.51 36.96 50.73
C ILE A 139 -36.77 38.27 50.47
N GLY A 140 -36.54 39.06 51.53
CA GLY A 140 -35.83 40.33 51.45
C GLY A 140 -34.31 40.20 51.61
N VAL A 141 -33.85 39.16 52.32
CA VAL A 141 -32.44 38.79 52.43
C VAL A 141 -32.33 37.27 52.28
N TYR A 142 -31.50 36.82 51.34
CA TYR A 142 -31.21 35.41 51.08
C TYR A 142 -29.73 35.12 51.30
N PHE A 143 -29.41 34.18 52.19
CA PHE A 143 -28.05 33.71 52.42
C PHE A 143 -27.94 32.24 51.96
N TYR A 144 -26.98 31.97 51.07
CA TYR A 144 -26.74 30.63 50.55
C TYR A 144 -25.34 30.14 50.96
N ASP A 145 -25.34 29.13 51.81
CA ASP A 145 -24.19 28.38 52.34
C ASP A 145 -24.40 26.86 52.16
N GLY A 146 -25.04 26.49 51.04
CA GLY A 146 -25.25 25.08 50.64
C GLY A 146 -24.04 24.49 49.92
N ALA A 147 -24.23 23.42 49.14
CA ALA A 147 -23.14 22.79 48.39
C ALA A 147 -22.44 23.78 47.43
N HIS A 148 -21.10 23.83 47.51
CA HIS A 148 -20.24 24.80 46.82
C HIS A 148 -19.76 24.34 45.42
N ASP A 149 -20.42 23.36 44.80
CA ASP A 149 -20.20 23.03 43.39
C ASP A 149 -20.99 23.97 42.46
N TYR A 150 -20.56 24.04 41.19
CA TYR A 150 -21.11 24.99 40.22
C TYR A 150 -22.62 24.80 40.01
N ARG A 151 -23.10 23.55 39.90
CA ARG A 151 -24.50 23.26 39.63
C ARG A 151 -25.36 23.67 40.82
N SER A 152 -24.99 23.24 42.01
CA SER A 152 -25.81 23.45 43.21
C SER A 152 -25.91 24.94 43.55
N THR A 153 -24.80 25.68 43.49
CA THR A 153 -24.80 27.14 43.74
C THR A 153 -25.67 27.88 42.70
N LEU A 154 -25.53 27.57 41.41
CA LEU A 154 -26.35 28.19 40.37
C LEU A 154 -27.83 27.85 40.56
N MET A 155 -28.15 26.62 40.98
CA MET A 155 -29.52 26.24 41.26
C MET A 155 -30.11 26.95 42.48
N GLY A 156 -29.33 27.12 43.55
CA GLY A 156 -29.75 27.91 44.71
C GLY A 156 -30.15 29.34 44.35
N LEU A 157 -29.42 29.98 43.44
CA LEU A 157 -29.71 31.32 42.93
C LEU A 157 -30.96 31.37 42.01
N LEU A 158 -31.09 30.39 41.11
CA LEU A 158 -32.20 30.33 40.17
C LEU A 158 -33.53 30.02 40.87
N LEU A 159 -33.53 29.12 41.85
CA LEU A 159 -34.74 28.65 42.51
C LEU A 159 -35.33 29.67 43.49
N VAL A 160 -34.51 30.51 44.12
CA VAL A 160 -34.99 31.58 45.02
C VAL A 160 -35.63 32.74 44.27
N THR A 161 -35.22 32.98 43.01
CA THR A 161 -35.55 34.19 42.24
C THR A 161 -37.05 34.57 42.24
N PRO A 162 -38.02 33.65 42.07
CA PRO A 162 -39.44 33.99 42.09
C PRO A 162 -39.92 34.62 43.41
N PHE A 163 -39.29 34.26 44.52
CA PHE A 163 -39.68 34.57 45.89
C PHE A 163 -38.97 35.79 46.47
N LEU A 164 -37.94 36.32 45.78
CA LEU A 164 -37.26 37.53 46.21
C LEU A 164 -38.23 38.72 46.23
N ALA A 165 -38.12 39.56 47.26
CA ALA A 165 -38.82 40.84 47.33
C ALA A 165 -38.45 41.73 46.12
N ASP A 166 -39.24 42.79 45.86
CA ASP A 166 -38.98 43.70 44.73
C ASP A 166 -37.56 44.31 44.78
N GLN A 167 -37.05 44.49 46.00
CA GLN A 167 -35.64 44.76 46.27
C GLN A 167 -35.17 43.84 47.40
N ALA A 168 -34.12 43.05 47.12
CA ALA A 168 -33.58 42.06 48.05
C ALA A 168 -32.05 42.03 48.01
N LEU A 169 -31.43 41.47 49.05
CA LEU A 169 -30.02 41.08 49.05
C LEU A 169 -29.88 39.58 48.92
N ILE A 170 -28.90 39.16 48.11
CA ILE A 170 -28.46 37.77 48.03
C ILE A 170 -27.00 37.73 48.49
N ILE A 171 -26.69 36.85 49.42
CA ILE A 171 -25.37 36.73 50.04
C ILE A 171 -24.91 35.30 49.82
N LEU A 172 -23.76 35.12 49.17
CA LEU A 172 -23.16 33.83 48.88
C LEU A 172 -21.95 33.61 49.76
N ASP A 173 -21.90 32.47 50.45
CA ASP A 173 -20.71 32.03 51.18
C ASP A 173 -19.69 31.34 50.26
N ASP A 174 -18.48 31.14 50.78
CA ASP A 174 -17.40 30.40 50.14
C ASP A 174 -16.97 30.96 48.77
N TYR A 175 -17.06 32.28 48.60
CA TYR A 175 -16.83 32.94 47.31
C TYR A 175 -15.39 32.82 46.78
N ASN A 176 -14.40 32.39 47.56
CA ASN A 176 -13.06 32.06 47.02
C ASN A 176 -13.08 30.85 46.08
N TRP A 177 -14.12 30.01 46.12
CA TRP A 177 -14.21 28.81 45.29
C TRP A 177 -14.61 29.20 43.87
N GLN A 178 -13.84 28.72 42.89
CA GLN A 178 -14.05 29.08 41.48
C GLN A 178 -15.43 28.64 40.95
N SER A 179 -15.95 27.51 41.43
CA SER A 179 -17.30 27.04 41.13
C SER A 179 -18.38 28.04 41.57
N VAL A 180 -18.28 28.54 42.79
CA VAL A 180 -19.20 29.54 43.37
C VAL A 180 -19.09 30.86 42.63
N GLN A 181 -17.86 31.32 42.33
CA GLN A 181 -17.64 32.53 41.52
C GLN A 181 -18.28 32.42 40.14
N GLN A 182 -18.01 31.32 39.43
CA GLN A 182 -18.55 31.12 38.08
C GLN A 182 -20.08 31.07 38.09
N ALA A 183 -20.69 30.39 39.07
CA ALA A 183 -22.14 30.34 39.23
C ALA A 183 -22.76 31.72 39.49
N ALA A 184 -22.16 32.53 40.37
CA ALA A 184 -22.64 33.88 40.68
C ALA A 184 -22.59 34.82 39.46
N TRP A 185 -21.48 34.79 38.71
CA TRP A 185 -21.33 35.61 37.50
C TRP A 185 -22.22 35.15 36.34
N ASP A 186 -22.43 33.85 36.16
CA ASP A 186 -23.37 33.33 35.16
C ASP A 186 -24.83 33.65 35.51
N PHE A 187 -25.16 33.61 36.80
CA PHE A 187 -26.48 34.05 37.28
C PHE A 187 -26.72 35.54 36.97
N MET A 188 -25.77 36.42 37.30
CA MET A 188 -25.87 37.86 36.97
C MET A 188 -25.92 38.11 35.46
N ALA A 189 -25.17 37.34 34.66
CA ALA A 189 -25.20 37.46 33.20
C ALA A 189 -26.59 37.12 32.61
N SER A 190 -27.33 36.22 33.26
CA SER A 190 -28.67 35.80 32.83
C SER A 190 -29.81 36.57 33.51
N HIS A 191 -29.54 37.25 34.63
CA HIS A 191 -30.52 37.97 35.45
C HIS A 191 -30.08 39.43 35.65
N PRO A 192 -30.37 40.33 34.69
CA PRO A 192 -29.94 41.73 34.75
C PRO A 192 -30.52 42.51 35.94
N GLN A 193 -31.55 42.00 36.61
CA GLN A 193 -32.10 42.52 37.86
C GLN A 193 -31.12 42.36 39.03
N CYS A 194 -30.10 41.51 38.88
CA CYS A 194 -29.09 41.24 39.88
C CYS A 194 -27.79 41.99 39.56
N GLN A 195 -27.19 42.62 40.57
CA GLN A 195 -25.89 43.30 40.45
C GLN A 195 -24.96 42.91 41.60
N SER A 196 -23.66 42.82 41.30
CA SER A 196 -22.62 42.68 42.33
C SER A 196 -22.53 43.97 43.13
N LEU A 197 -22.73 43.89 44.45
CA LEU A 197 -22.55 45.03 45.35
C LEU A 197 -21.20 45.03 46.03
N LEU A 198 -20.77 43.86 46.52
CA LEU A 198 -19.56 43.75 47.32
C LEU A 198 -18.97 42.35 47.20
N GLU A 199 -17.71 42.27 46.77
CA GLU A 199 -16.93 41.04 46.72
C GLU A 199 -15.87 41.07 47.82
N LEU A 200 -16.06 40.27 48.87
CA LEU A 200 -15.16 40.18 50.01
C LEU A 200 -14.29 38.92 49.88
N HIS A 201 -13.23 39.01 49.08
CA HIS A 201 -12.26 37.92 48.98
C HIS A 201 -11.37 37.82 50.22
N THR A 202 -10.96 36.60 50.54
CA THR A 202 -9.94 36.35 51.57
C THR A 202 -8.72 35.65 50.96
N PRO A 203 -7.50 35.85 51.49
CA PRO A 203 -6.28 35.38 50.83
C PRO A 203 -6.08 33.86 50.91
N ILE A 204 -6.71 33.20 51.89
CA ILE A 204 -6.66 31.75 52.10
C ILE A 204 -8.01 31.27 52.64
N ALA A 205 -8.25 29.97 52.56
CA ALA A 205 -9.42 29.37 53.18
C ALA A 205 -9.44 29.59 54.70
N ARG A 206 -10.64 29.73 55.26
CA ARG A 206 -10.93 29.88 56.71
C ARG A 206 -10.24 31.09 57.34
N TYR A 207 -10.19 32.20 56.60
CA TYR A 207 -9.52 33.41 57.04
C TYR A 207 -10.30 34.09 58.19
N PRO A 208 -9.62 34.74 59.17
CA PRO A 208 -10.29 35.28 60.37
C PRO A 208 -11.33 36.37 60.12
N THR A 209 -11.31 37.04 58.96
CA THR A 209 -12.30 38.06 58.61
C THR A 209 -13.59 37.42 58.08
N PHE A 210 -13.69 37.15 56.79
CA PHE A 210 -14.90 36.64 56.13
C PHE A 210 -14.76 35.17 55.71
N TRP A 211 -14.05 34.35 56.49
CA TRP A 211 -13.86 32.92 56.23
C TRP A 211 -13.28 32.62 54.83
N ASN A 212 -14.04 31.98 53.95
CA ASN A 212 -13.65 31.67 52.57
C ASN A 212 -14.15 32.73 51.57
N GLY A 213 -14.50 33.92 52.04
CA GLY A 213 -14.95 35.06 51.25
C GLY A 213 -16.46 35.07 51.01
N ILE A 214 -17.01 36.27 50.88
CA ILE A 214 -18.45 36.51 50.75
C ILE A 214 -18.74 37.33 49.50
N HIS A 215 -19.80 37.00 48.77
CA HIS A 215 -20.32 37.84 47.68
C HIS A 215 -21.71 38.36 48.03
N VAL A 216 -21.85 39.68 48.07
CA VAL A 216 -23.14 40.33 48.25
C VAL A 216 -23.64 40.85 46.91
N LEU A 217 -24.84 40.42 46.54
CA LEU A 217 -25.57 40.84 45.35
C LEU A 217 -26.81 41.63 45.74
N ALA A 218 -27.14 42.66 44.96
CA ALA A 218 -28.44 43.33 45.03
C ALA A 218 -29.35 42.78 43.96
N TRP A 219 -30.58 42.48 44.35
CA TRP A 219 -31.69 42.23 43.46
C TRP A 219 -32.60 43.46 43.40
N ASN A 220 -32.95 43.89 42.20
CA ASN A 220 -34.00 44.87 41.97
C ASN A 220 -34.86 44.46 40.78
N ARG A 221 -36.07 43.97 41.09
CA ARG A 221 -37.03 43.44 40.10
C ARG A 221 -37.39 44.45 39.02
N HIS A 222 -37.36 45.75 39.34
CA HIS A 222 -37.80 46.83 38.45
C HIS A 222 -36.67 47.61 37.79
N GLN A 223 -35.41 47.36 38.15
CA GLN A 223 -34.27 48.13 37.65
C GLN A 223 -33.20 47.18 37.07
N PRO A 224 -33.40 46.67 35.86
CA PRO A 224 -32.39 45.85 35.19
C PRO A 224 -31.15 46.68 34.86
N GLN A 225 -29.98 46.12 35.13
CA GLN A 225 -28.68 46.67 34.75
C GLN A 225 -28.06 45.86 33.62
N ILE A 226 -27.32 46.55 32.75
CA ILE A 226 -26.54 45.90 31.71
C ILE A 226 -25.18 45.55 32.31
N VAL A 227 -24.91 44.25 32.46
CA VAL A 227 -23.58 43.79 32.85
C VAL A 227 -22.64 43.95 31.66
N ASP A 228 -21.50 44.60 31.87
CA ASP A 228 -20.47 44.78 30.85
C ASP A 228 -19.95 43.43 30.35
N PRO A 229 -20.08 43.09 29.05
CA PRO A 229 -19.53 41.86 28.48
C PRO A 229 -18.01 41.70 28.70
N GLY A 230 -17.25 42.80 28.78
CA GLY A 230 -15.82 42.78 29.07
C GLY A 230 -15.54 42.28 30.50
N LEU A 231 -16.36 42.70 31.47
CA LEU A 231 -16.27 42.24 32.84
C LEU A 231 -16.65 40.76 32.97
N LEU A 232 -17.70 40.30 32.25
CA LEU A 232 -18.08 38.88 32.22
C LEU A 232 -16.95 38.00 31.67
N GLN A 233 -16.22 38.47 30.65
CA GLN A 233 -15.05 37.76 30.14
C GLN A 233 -13.92 37.72 31.17
N GLN A 234 -13.68 38.81 31.89
CA GLN A 234 -12.64 38.86 32.93
C GLN A 234 -12.94 37.93 34.11
N LYS A 235 -14.21 37.75 34.46
CA LYS A 235 -14.66 36.93 35.61
C LYS A 235 -14.80 35.44 35.29
N ARG A 236 -14.52 35.03 34.05
CA ARG A 236 -14.58 33.63 33.61
C ARG A 236 -13.48 32.76 34.25
N GLN A 237 -13.89 31.69 34.92
CA GLN A 237 -13.02 30.74 35.60
C GLN A 237 -12.50 29.68 34.61
N GLN A 238 -11.41 30.00 33.92
CA GLN A 238 -10.87 29.18 32.84
C GLN A 238 -10.40 27.78 33.30
N THR A 239 -9.89 27.67 34.53
CA THR A 239 -9.40 26.40 35.09
C THR A 239 -10.54 25.40 35.27
N LEU A 240 -11.62 25.80 35.96
CA LEU A 240 -12.83 25.00 36.14
C LEU A 240 -13.39 24.45 34.82
N ILE A 241 -13.48 25.31 33.79
CA ILE A 241 -13.98 24.92 32.47
C ILE A 241 -13.08 23.87 31.81
N THR A 242 -11.77 24.00 31.99
CA THR A 242 -10.79 23.07 31.42
C THR A 242 -10.85 21.70 32.11
N ASP A 243 -11.03 21.69 33.43
CA ASP A 243 -11.10 20.45 34.21
C ASP A 243 -12.34 19.62 33.87
N LEU A 244 -13.49 20.26 33.69
CA LEU A 244 -14.74 19.60 33.24
C LEU A 244 -14.58 18.94 31.87
N TYR A 245 -13.89 19.60 30.93
CA TYR A 245 -13.61 19.05 29.61
C TYR A 245 -12.71 17.80 29.66
N ASN A 246 -11.68 17.83 30.51
CA ASN A 246 -10.73 16.72 30.61
C ASN A 246 -11.36 15.45 31.19
N LEU A 247 -12.26 15.58 32.18
CA LEU A 247 -12.95 14.45 32.78
C LEU A 247 -13.78 13.68 31.74
N GLN A 248 -14.53 14.41 30.90
CA GLN A 248 -15.36 13.84 29.83
C GLN A 248 -14.53 13.01 28.84
N MET A 249 -13.32 13.46 28.51
CA MET A 249 -12.45 12.77 27.56
C MET A 249 -11.90 11.45 28.11
N GLN A 250 -11.68 11.35 29.42
CA GLN A 250 -11.14 10.13 30.04
C GLN A 250 -12.15 8.98 30.06
N GLU A 251 -13.42 9.27 30.34
CA GLU A 251 -14.47 8.24 30.36
C GLU A 251 -14.72 7.65 28.96
N GLN A 252 -14.71 8.49 27.93
CA GLN A 252 -14.89 8.04 26.55
C GLN A 252 -13.78 7.08 26.08
N ALA A 253 -12.53 7.31 26.51
CA ALA A 253 -11.41 6.45 26.15
C ALA A 253 -11.53 5.04 26.74
N ALA A 254 -12.00 4.91 27.98
CA ALA A 254 -12.11 3.62 28.67
C ALA A 254 -13.16 2.69 28.04
N GLU A 255 -14.29 3.24 27.60
CA GLU A 255 -15.37 2.47 26.97
C GLU A 255 -14.98 1.96 25.58
N GLN A 256 -14.17 2.73 24.85
CA GLN A 256 -13.65 2.34 23.55
C GLN A 256 -12.78 1.07 23.60
N VAL A 257 -11.97 0.88 24.64
CA VAL A 257 -11.08 -0.29 24.78
C VAL A 257 -11.85 -1.59 24.91
N LYS A 258 -12.93 -1.59 25.69
CA LYS A 258 -13.76 -2.77 25.95
C LYS A 258 -14.53 -3.20 24.68
N GLY A 259 -14.92 -2.24 23.85
CA GLY A 259 -15.53 -2.50 22.55
C GLY A 259 -14.65 -3.33 21.61
N LEU A 260 -13.33 -3.11 21.63
CA LEU A 260 -12.38 -3.80 20.76
C LEU A 260 -12.32 -5.32 20.98
N TYR A 261 -12.41 -5.78 22.24
CA TYR A 261 -12.38 -7.21 22.52
C TYR A 261 -13.62 -7.95 22.01
N PHE A 262 -14.80 -7.34 22.18
CA PHE A 262 -16.06 -7.92 21.68
C PHE A 262 -16.12 -7.89 20.16
N GLU A 263 -15.60 -6.83 19.55
CA GLU A 263 -15.43 -6.75 18.10
C GLU A 263 -14.55 -7.90 17.58
N ALA A 264 -13.40 -8.15 18.21
CA ALA A 264 -12.49 -9.23 17.82
C ALA A 264 -13.16 -10.62 17.87
N MET A 265 -13.89 -10.91 18.96
CA MET A 265 -14.63 -12.17 19.08
C MET A 265 -15.78 -12.28 18.06
N HIS A 266 -16.46 -11.18 17.75
CA HIS A 266 -17.52 -11.16 16.75
C HIS A 266 -16.98 -11.54 15.37
N TRP A 267 -15.89 -10.90 14.93
CA TRP A 267 -15.27 -11.18 13.63
C TRP A 267 -14.70 -12.60 13.57
N GLN A 268 -14.11 -13.08 14.66
CA GLN A 268 -13.63 -14.48 14.73
C GLN A 268 -14.79 -15.47 14.53
N LYS A 269 -15.95 -15.23 15.16
CA LYS A 269 -17.13 -16.09 14.99
C LYS A 269 -17.72 -16.00 13.58
N ALA A 270 -17.64 -14.83 12.96
CA ALA A 270 -18.07 -14.59 11.59
C ALA A 270 -17.09 -15.14 10.53
N GLN A 271 -15.94 -15.69 10.95
CA GLN A 271 -14.86 -16.16 10.07
C GLN A 271 -14.20 -15.05 9.23
N GLU A 272 -14.31 -13.80 9.69
CA GLU A 272 -13.66 -12.63 9.10
C GLU A 272 -12.28 -12.44 9.74
N TRP A 273 -11.32 -13.26 9.31
CA TRP A 273 -10.05 -13.47 10.02
C TRP A 273 -9.18 -12.22 10.14
N GLU A 274 -9.03 -11.44 9.06
CA GLU A 274 -8.20 -10.23 9.07
C GLU A 274 -8.75 -9.19 10.06
N ARG A 275 -10.08 -9.02 10.10
CA ARG A 275 -10.76 -8.09 11.01
C ARG A 275 -10.65 -8.54 12.46
N ALA A 276 -10.72 -9.84 12.70
CA ALA A 276 -10.51 -10.42 14.03
C ALA A 276 -9.08 -10.19 14.52
N ILE A 277 -8.08 -10.40 13.64
CA ILE A 277 -6.66 -10.16 13.93
C ILE A 277 -6.43 -8.70 14.30
N GLU A 278 -6.90 -7.75 13.46
CA GLU A 278 -6.73 -6.32 13.69
C GLU A 278 -7.35 -5.87 15.02
N ALA A 279 -8.57 -6.33 15.32
CA ALA A 279 -9.26 -6.00 16.56
C ALA A 279 -8.55 -6.58 17.79
N TYR A 280 -8.03 -7.82 17.72
CA TYR A 280 -7.22 -8.40 18.79
C TYR A 280 -5.91 -7.64 19.01
N GLN A 281 -5.24 -7.19 17.95
CA GLN A 281 -4.02 -6.40 18.06
C GLN A 281 -4.29 -5.06 18.75
N ARG A 282 -5.30 -4.31 18.30
CA ARG A 282 -5.71 -3.02 18.90
C ARG A 282 -6.12 -3.16 20.36
N TYR A 283 -6.75 -4.28 20.71
CA TYR A 283 -7.07 -4.58 22.11
C TYR A 283 -5.82 -4.86 22.95
N LEU A 284 -4.91 -5.69 22.44
CA LEU A 284 -3.68 -6.09 23.13
C LEU A 284 -2.67 -4.96 23.28
N GLU A 285 -2.66 -3.96 22.39
CA GLU A 285 -1.88 -2.71 22.56
C GLU A 285 -2.25 -1.98 23.86
N GLN A 286 -3.50 -2.08 24.28
CA GLN A 286 -4.01 -1.41 25.48
C GLN A 286 -4.06 -2.35 26.69
N ARG A 287 -4.15 -3.66 26.46
CA ARG A 287 -4.24 -4.72 27.49
C ARG A 287 -3.26 -5.87 27.20
N PRO A 288 -1.94 -5.65 27.29
CA PRO A 288 -0.95 -6.65 26.90
C PRO A 288 -0.89 -7.89 27.81
N GLN A 289 -1.50 -7.86 28.99
CA GLN A 289 -1.49 -8.95 29.97
C GLN A 289 -2.65 -9.96 29.78
N GLU A 290 -3.48 -9.80 28.76
CA GLU A 290 -4.65 -10.67 28.53
C GLU A 290 -4.29 -11.97 27.79
N GLY A 291 -3.95 -13.02 28.54
CA GLY A 291 -3.48 -14.30 27.99
C GLY A 291 -4.43 -14.98 27.01
N GLN A 292 -5.75 -14.91 27.22
CA GLN A 292 -6.74 -15.52 26.33
C GLN A 292 -6.78 -14.84 24.94
N ALA A 293 -6.61 -13.51 24.91
CA ALA A 293 -6.54 -12.76 23.65
C ALA A 293 -5.29 -13.17 22.86
N TRP A 294 -4.15 -13.36 23.54
CA TRP A 294 -2.93 -13.89 22.91
C TRP A 294 -3.10 -15.29 22.34
N LEU A 295 -3.77 -16.21 23.06
CA LEU A 295 -4.04 -17.57 22.55
C LEU A 295 -4.91 -17.53 21.28
N ASN A 296 -5.98 -16.74 21.30
CA ASN A 296 -6.90 -16.61 20.17
C ASN A 296 -6.22 -15.99 18.95
N LEU A 297 -5.42 -14.95 19.15
CA LEU A 297 -4.64 -14.32 18.09
C LEU A 297 -3.64 -15.31 17.46
N GLY A 298 -2.93 -16.09 18.27
CA GLY A 298 -2.01 -17.12 17.77
C GLY A 298 -2.71 -18.19 16.93
N ASN A 299 -3.91 -18.63 17.34
CA ASN A 299 -4.69 -19.60 16.58
C ASN A 299 -5.19 -19.01 15.25
N LEU A 300 -5.56 -17.73 15.20
CA LEU A 300 -5.94 -17.04 13.97
C LEU A 300 -4.76 -16.96 12.99
N TYR A 301 -3.56 -16.62 13.46
CA TYR A 301 -2.37 -16.66 12.60
C TYR A 301 -2.08 -18.05 12.05
N LEU A 302 -2.28 -19.10 12.85
CA LEU A 302 -2.11 -20.47 12.36
C LEU A 302 -3.12 -20.83 11.27
N ILE A 303 -4.38 -20.40 11.40
CA ILE A 303 -5.42 -20.59 10.35
C ILE A 303 -5.00 -19.90 9.04
N GLN A 304 -4.33 -18.74 9.14
CA GLN A 304 -3.77 -18.02 7.99
C GLN A 304 -2.45 -18.61 7.46
N GLY A 305 -1.89 -19.63 8.14
CA GLY A 305 -0.59 -20.21 7.81
C GLY A 305 0.61 -19.34 8.21
N GLU A 306 0.40 -18.31 9.04
CA GLU A 306 1.42 -17.38 9.53
C GLU A 306 2.10 -17.90 10.81
N ILE A 307 2.80 -19.04 10.68
CA ILE A 307 3.42 -19.76 11.81
C ILE A 307 4.38 -18.87 12.62
N ASP A 308 5.18 -18.03 11.94
CA ASP A 308 6.15 -17.14 12.58
C ASP A 308 5.50 -16.11 13.53
N ARG A 309 4.25 -15.72 13.26
CA ARG A 309 3.48 -14.81 14.12
C ARG A 309 2.66 -15.56 15.17
N ALA A 310 2.26 -16.79 14.87
CA ALA A 310 1.47 -17.63 15.77
C ALA A 310 2.27 -18.04 17.02
N ARG A 311 3.52 -18.50 16.84
CA ARG A 311 4.36 -19.04 17.93
C ARG A 311 4.65 -18.03 19.05
N PRO A 312 5.03 -16.76 18.79
CA PRO A 312 5.18 -15.75 19.84
C PRO A 312 3.89 -15.47 20.62
N CYS A 313 2.73 -15.51 19.96
CA CYS A 313 1.44 -15.29 20.63
C CYS A 313 1.14 -16.41 21.64
N TRP A 314 1.40 -17.67 21.28
CA TRP A 314 1.26 -18.80 22.19
C TRP A 314 2.25 -18.76 23.35
N GLN A 315 3.48 -18.30 23.12
CA GLN A 315 4.46 -18.08 24.18
C GLN A 315 3.98 -17.00 25.16
N GLN A 316 3.44 -15.89 24.66
CA GLN A 316 2.84 -14.85 25.52
C GLN A 316 1.64 -15.38 26.29
N ALA A 317 0.74 -16.15 25.65
CA ALA A 317 -0.38 -16.78 26.34
C ALA A 317 0.10 -17.68 27.50
N ALA A 318 1.13 -18.50 27.26
CA ALA A 318 1.74 -19.34 28.30
C ALA A 318 2.38 -18.51 29.43
N MET A 319 3.07 -17.41 29.11
CA MET A 319 3.64 -16.50 30.11
C MET A 319 2.58 -15.85 31.01
N GLN A 320 1.37 -15.65 30.49
CA GLN A 320 0.21 -15.17 31.27
C GLN A 320 -0.53 -16.30 32.02
N GLY A 321 0.03 -17.52 32.04
CA GLY A 321 -0.51 -18.65 32.80
C GLY A 321 -1.61 -19.44 32.10
N ILE A 322 -1.77 -19.32 30.78
CA ILE A 322 -2.72 -20.14 30.02
C ILE A 322 -2.19 -21.58 29.88
N GLU A 323 -2.97 -22.54 30.37
CA GLU A 323 -2.71 -23.98 30.20
C GLU A 323 -3.79 -24.61 29.29
N HIS A 324 -3.42 -24.96 28.05
CA HIS A 324 -4.37 -25.50 27.06
C HIS A 324 -3.69 -26.49 26.09
N PRO A 325 -4.34 -27.61 25.69
CA PRO A 325 -3.74 -28.62 24.80
C PRO A 325 -3.33 -28.06 23.43
N SER A 326 -4.03 -27.04 22.92
CA SER A 326 -3.70 -26.39 21.65
C SER A 326 -2.28 -25.80 21.61
N LEU A 327 -1.72 -25.39 22.75
CA LEU A 327 -0.34 -24.86 22.79
C LEU A 327 0.68 -25.94 22.35
N TYR A 328 0.51 -27.17 22.83
CA TYR A 328 1.37 -28.31 22.49
C TYR A 328 1.09 -28.87 21.09
N LEU A 329 -0.19 -28.96 20.73
CA LEU A 329 -0.63 -29.45 19.43
C LEU A 329 -0.08 -28.56 18.31
N ASN A 330 -0.24 -27.24 18.45
CA ASN A 330 0.17 -26.29 17.44
C ASN A 330 1.70 -26.25 17.30
N GLU A 331 2.45 -26.28 18.41
CA GLU A 331 3.91 -26.33 18.36
C GLU A 331 4.43 -27.61 17.71
N GLY A 332 3.82 -28.77 18.02
CA GLY A 332 4.17 -30.04 17.38
C GLY A 332 3.91 -30.03 15.87
N ASN A 333 2.79 -29.45 15.42
CA ASN A 333 2.46 -29.32 14.00
C ASN A 333 3.48 -28.43 13.27
N CYS A 334 3.93 -27.36 13.92
CA CYS A 334 4.98 -26.48 13.37
C CYS A 334 6.30 -27.25 13.22
N LEU A 335 6.68 -28.06 14.21
CA LEU A 335 7.88 -28.91 14.13
C LEU A 335 7.80 -29.94 13.00
N VAL A 336 6.60 -30.49 12.70
CA VAL A 336 6.40 -31.34 11.50
C VAL A 336 6.60 -30.52 10.23
N ALA A 337 6.00 -29.34 10.11
CA ALA A 337 6.17 -28.48 8.94
C ALA A 337 7.64 -28.06 8.70
N GLU A 338 8.44 -27.99 9.76
CA GLU A 338 9.88 -27.70 9.72
C GLU A 338 10.77 -28.92 9.42
N GLY A 339 10.22 -30.14 9.28
CA GLY A 339 11.02 -31.35 9.09
C GLY A 339 11.56 -31.96 10.39
N GLN A 340 11.24 -31.40 11.56
CA GLN A 340 11.77 -31.83 12.86
C GLN A 340 10.93 -32.95 13.49
N ILE A 341 10.79 -34.07 12.79
CA ILE A 341 9.90 -35.19 13.15
C ILE A 341 10.12 -35.69 14.60
N GLY A 342 11.37 -35.85 15.02
CA GLY A 342 11.68 -36.32 16.37
C GLY A 342 11.25 -35.33 17.48
N ALA A 343 11.41 -34.03 17.23
CA ALA A 343 11.00 -32.99 18.17
C ALA A 343 9.46 -32.87 18.24
N ALA A 344 8.78 -32.99 17.11
CA ALA A 344 7.32 -33.02 17.06
C ALA A 344 6.73 -34.15 17.92
N ILE A 345 7.27 -35.37 17.79
CA ILE A 345 6.88 -36.53 18.61
C ILE A 345 7.06 -36.23 20.11
N ALA A 346 8.19 -35.64 20.49
CA ALA A 346 8.45 -35.27 21.88
C ALA A 346 7.45 -34.22 22.40
N MET A 347 7.12 -33.21 21.58
CA MET A 347 6.17 -32.16 21.91
C MET A 347 4.75 -32.70 22.13
N TYR A 348 4.26 -33.58 21.25
CA TYR A 348 2.95 -34.21 21.44
C TYR A 348 2.89 -35.07 22.70
N ARG A 349 3.95 -35.85 22.97
CA ARG A 349 4.05 -36.66 24.20
C ARG A 349 4.07 -35.78 25.46
N GLN A 350 4.72 -34.62 25.40
CA GLN A 350 4.72 -33.64 26.49
C GLN A 350 3.32 -33.08 26.74
N GLY A 351 2.57 -32.71 25.70
CA GLY A 351 1.18 -32.22 25.84
C GLY A 351 0.22 -33.26 26.40
N LEU A 352 0.42 -34.55 26.09
CA LEU A 352 -0.39 -35.65 26.62
C LEU A 352 -0.17 -35.94 28.11
N GLN A 353 0.88 -35.38 28.75
CA GLN A 353 1.08 -35.56 30.20
C GLN A 353 0.01 -34.84 31.03
N PRO A 354 -0.21 -33.51 30.86
CA PRO A 354 -1.32 -32.81 31.52
C PRO A 354 -2.68 -33.05 30.86
N PHE A 355 -2.73 -33.41 29.57
CA PHE A 355 -3.97 -33.59 28.81
C PHE A 355 -4.08 -34.99 28.17
N PRO A 356 -4.17 -36.07 28.96
CA PRO A 356 -4.12 -37.45 28.44
C PRO A 356 -5.26 -37.81 27.48
N ASP A 357 -6.43 -37.18 27.65
CA ASP A 357 -7.65 -37.46 26.88
C ASP A 357 -7.76 -36.65 25.58
N SER A 358 -6.74 -35.88 25.19
CA SER A 358 -6.76 -35.09 23.96
C SER A 358 -6.63 -35.96 22.71
N GLU A 359 -7.75 -36.20 22.01
CA GLU A 359 -7.79 -36.99 20.77
C GLU A 359 -6.88 -36.42 19.67
N ASP A 360 -6.83 -35.09 19.53
CA ASP A 360 -6.03 -34.41 18.50
C ASP A 360 -4.52 -34.65 18.69
N LEU A 361 -4.04 -34.57 19.94
CA LEU A 361 -2.63 -34.86 20.26
C LEU A 361 -2.28 -36.33 19.98
N GLN A 362 -3.18 -37.26 20.33
CA GLN A 362 -2.99 -38.69 20.06
C GLN A 362 -3.01 -39.01 18.55
N ALA A 363 -3.87 -38.36 17.78
CA ALA A 363 -3.96 -38.54 16.33
C ALA A 363 -2.69 -38.05 15.61
N ASN A 364 -2.23 -36.84 15.92
CA ASN A 364 -1.04 -36.27 15.30
C ASN A 364 0.25 -37.01 15.70
N LEU A 365 0.34 -37.49 16.94
CA LEU A 365 1.45 -38.35 17.37
C LEU A 365 1.52 -39.63 16.53
N ARG A 366 0.40 -40.36 16.36
CA ARG A 366 0.37 -41.60 15.56
C ARG A 366 0.78 -41.39 14.11
N LEU A 367 0.29 -40.32 13.47
CA LEU A 367 0.66 -39.98 12.09
C LEU A 367 2.15 -39.67 11.96
N THR A 368 2.70 -38.92 12.91
CA THR A 368 4.11 -38.51 12.91
C THR A 368 5.05 -39.68 13.18
N GLU A 369 4.68 -40.59 14.08
CA GLU A 369 5.42 -41.83 14.35
C GLU A 369 5.45 -42.76 13.11
N ALA A 370 4.36 -42.83 12.34
CA ALA A 370 4.28 -43.66 11.15
C ALA A 370 5.28 -43.26 10.05
N ILE A 371 5.63 -41.97 9.96
CA ILE A 371 6.58 -41.46 8.96
C ILE A 371 8.02 -41.34 9.47
N GLN A 372 8.27 -41.52 10.77
CA GLN A 372 9.58 -41.29 11.41
C GLN A 372 10.74 -42.03 10.74
N GLY A 373 10.52 -43.28 10.32
CA GLY A 373 11.56 -44.11 9.70
C GLY A 373 11.90 -43.75 8.26
N ASN A 374 11.00 -43.07 7.53
CA ASN A 374 11.22 -42.63 6.17
C ASN A 374 10.33 -41.42 5.82
N PRO A 375 10.70 -40.19 6.23
CA PRO A 375 9.85 -39.03 6.05
C PRO A 375 9.85 -38.48 4.60
N GLY A 376 10.86 -38.79 3.79
CA GLY A 376 11.04 -38.24 2.45
C GLY A 376 9.82 -38.34 1.52
N PRO A 377 9.21 -39.52 1.34
CA PRO A 377 8.00 -39.68 0.52
C PRO A 377 6.79 -38.88 1.02
N PHE A 378 6.68 -38.68 2.34
CA PHE A 378 5.61 -37.86 2.91
C PHE A 378 5.77 -36.41 2.46
N TYR A 379 6.98 -35.84 2.57
CA TYR A 379 7.24 -34.46 2.17
C TYR A 379 7.18 -34.24 0.66
N GLU A 380 7.57 -35.22 -0.16
CA GLU A 380 7.38 -35.13 -1.62
C GLU A 380 5.89 -35.07 -1.98
N LYS A 381 5.06 -35.91 -1.34
CA LYS A 381 3.61 -35.91 -1.55
C LYS A 381 2.95 -34.62 -1.03
N GLU A 382 3.42 -34.09 0.09
CA GLU A 382 2.98 -32.80 0.60
C GLU A 382 3.36 -31.66 -0.34
N GLY A 383 4.60 -31.69 -0.87
CA GLY A 383 5.05 -30.77 -1.91
C GLY A 383 4.16 -30.83 -3.14
N ASP A 384 3.83 -32.03 -3.61
CA ASP A 384 2.91 -32.25 -4.72
C ASP A 384 1.53 -31.68 -4.43
N ARG A 385 0.97 -31.93 -3.25
CA ARG A 385 -0.33 -31.38 -2.85
C ARG A 385 -0.31 -29.84 -2.91
N HIS A 386 0.69 -29.22 -2.26
CA HIS A 386 0.85 -27.77 -2.28
C HIS A 386 1.08 -27.21 -3.68
N PHE A 387 1.81 -27.92 -4.54
CA PHE A 387 2.03 -27.54 -5.93
C PHE A 387 0.72 -27.47 -6.72
N HIS A 388 -0.12 -28.52 -6.62
CA HIS A 388 -1.42 -28.55 -7.30
C HIS A 388 -2.38 -27.50 -6.75
N ASP A 389 -2.30 -27.20 -5.44
CA ASP A 389 -3.03 -26.12 -4.79
C ASP A 389 -2.47 -24.71 -5.10
N ARG A 390 -1.38 -24.61 -5.89
CA ARG A 390 -0.66 -23.37 -6.22
C ARG A 390 -0.08 -22.63 -5.00
N ARG A 391 0.14 -23.36 -3.90
CA ARG A 391 0.80 -22.89 -2.67
C ARG A 391 2.31 -23.07 -2.79
N TYR A 392 2.92 -22.32 -3.70
CA TYR A 392 4.32 -22.52 -4.11
C TYR A 392 5.36 -22.38 -2.99
N PRO A 393 5.25 -21.41 -2.03
CA PRO A 393 6.19 -21.35 -0.90
C PRO A 393 6.17 -22.62 -0.05
N GLN A 394 4.97 -23.13 0.28
CA GLN A 394 4.81 -24.37 1.05
C GLN A 394 5.27 -25.60 0.25
N ALA A 395 5.01 -25.62 -1.06
CA ALA A 395 5.52 -26.67 -1.94
C ALA A 395 7.06 -26.70 -1.96
N THR A 396 7.70 -25.53 -2.11
CA THR A 396 9.16 -25.39 -2.07
C THR A 396 9.74 -25.87 -0.75
N GLN A 397 9.12 -25.50 0.38
CA GLN A 397 9.55 -25.96 1.70
C GLN A 397 9.47 -27.49 1.81
N ALA A 398 8.33 -28.08 1.45
CA ALA A 398 8.14 -29.52 1.53
C ALA A 398 9.10 -30.28 0.59
N TYR A 399 9.27 -29.85 -0.66
CA TYR A 399 10.27 -30.43 -1.56
C TYR A 399 11.70 -30.28 -1.04
N GLY A 400 12.04 -29.13 -0.44
CA GLY A 400 13.33 -28.91 0.20
C GLY A 400 13.60 -29.92 1.33
N ILE A 401 12.61 -30.15 2.19
CA ILE A 401 12.69 -31.16 3.26
C ILE A 401 12.79 -32.57 2.67
N ALA A 402 12.03 -32.87 1.61
CA ALA A 402 12.17 -34.16 0.93
C ALA A 402 13.61 -34.37 0.41
N LEU A 403 14.21 -33.36 -0.23
CA LEU A 403 15.60 -33.41 -0.71
C LEU A 403 16.62 -33.63 0.41
N THR A 404 16.46 -33.03 1.60
CA THR A 404 17.38 -33.27 2.72
C THR A 404 17.39 -34.73 3.16
N TYR A 405 16.22 -35.37 3.25
CA TYR A 405 16.11 -36.81 3.52
C TYR A 405 16.65 -37.69 2.37
N GLY A 406 16.60 -37.18 1.13
CA GLY A 406 17.21 -37.83 -0.03
C GLY A 406 18.74 -37.71 -0.09
N ALA A 407 19.31 -36.64 0.48
CA ALA A 407 20.75 -36.33 0.46
C ALA A 407 21.54 -37.09 1.54
N THR A 408 20.93 -37.39 2.69
CA THR A 408 21.52 -38.21 3.77
C THR A 408 21.82 -39.67 3.37
N ALA A 409 21.51 -40.06 2.13
CA ALA A 409 21.73 -41.40 1.56
C ALA A 409 23.13 -41.63 0.93
N LEU A 410 24.07 -40.68 1.05
CA LEU A 410 25.43 -40.76 0.47
C LEU A 410 26.50 -41.39 1.39
N SER A 411 26.15 -41.86 2.60
CA SER A 411 27.04 -42.66 3.48
C SER A 411 26.79 -44.18 3.34
N PRO A 412 27.78 -45.06 3.60
CA PRO A 412 27.63 -46.50 3.40
C PRO A 412 26.55 -47.11 4.31
N PRO A 413 25.96 -48.27 3.93
CA PRO A 413 24.73 -48.79 4.52
C PRO A 413 24.88 -49.24 5.98
N ASP A 414 23.96 -48.80 6.83
CA ASP A 414 23.50 -49.60 7.96
C ASP A 414 22.50 -50.66 7.41
N PRO A 415 22.74 -51.97 7.59
CA PRO A 415 21.83 -53.04 7.14
C PRO A 415 20.48 -53.06 7.86
N THR A 416 20.28 -52.27 8.91
CA THR A 416 19.05 -52.24 9.72
C THR A 416 18.07 -51.13 9.34
N ALA A 417 18.48 -50.19 8.47
CA ALA A 417 17.63 -49.09 8.01
C ALA A 417 16.74 -49.51 6.82
N GLY A 418 15.45 -49.21 6.87
CA GLY A 418 14.45 -49.54 5.84
C GLY A 418 14.73 -48.96 4.45
N THR A 419 13.80 -49.19 3.52
CA THR A 419 13.87 -48.74 2.11
C THR A 419 14.23 -47.26 1.99
N ARG A 420 15.37 -46.98 1.32
CA ARG A 420 15.93 -45.64 1.11
C ARG A 420 15.04 -44.79 0.22
N TYR A 421 14.81 -43.54 0.59
CA TYR A 421 14.10 -42.58 -0.24
C TYR A 421 14.98 -42.01 -1.35
N THR A 422 14.46 -42.01 -2.58
CA THR A 422 15.09 -41.40 -3.75
C THR A 422 14.12 -40.37 -4.33
N PRO A 423 14.43 -39.07 -4.24
CA PRO A 423 13.66 -38.00 -4.89
C PRO A 423 13.38 -38.28 -6.36
N SER A 424 12.12 -38.13 -6.80
CA SER A 424 11.73 -38.37 -8.19
C SER A 424 12.29 -37.31 -9.15
N GLU A 425 12.33 -37.64 -10.44
CA GLU A 425 12.59 -36.65 -11.50
C GLU A 425 11.57 -35.50 -11.46
N SER A 426 10.28 -35.83 -11.28
CA SER A 426 9.19 -34.85 -11.23
C SER A 426 9.31 -33.86 -10.07
N LEU A 427 9.90 -34.26 -8.94
CA LEU A 427 10.19 -33.35 -7.83
C LEU A 427 11.10 -32.21 -8.29
N TYR A 428 12.17 -32.50 -9.03
CA TYR A 428 13.11 -31.46 -9.50
C TYR A 428 12.43 -30.51 -10.48
N SER A 429 11.63 -31.02 -11.43
CA SER A 429 10.86 -30.19 -12.36
C SER A 429 9.82 -29.31 -11.65
N ARG A 430 9.07 -29.86 -10.69
CA ARG A 430 8.06 -29.11 -9.92
C ARG A 430 8.69 -28.09 -8.98
N LEU A 431 9.78 -28.45 -8.31
CA LEU A 431 10.54 -27.53 -7.47
C LEU A 431 11.12 -26.38 -8.31
N TYR A 432 11.69 -26.67 -9.48
CA TYR A 432 12.09 -25.62 -10.43
C TYR A 432 10.92 -24.69 -10.78
N HIS A 433 9.74 -25.25 -11.06
CA HIS A 433 8.55 -24.45 -11.33
C HIS A 433 8.15 -23.58 -10.12
N CYS A 434 8.16 -24.12 -8.89
CA CYS A 434 7.90 -23.34 -7.67
C CYS A 434 8.89 -22.18 -7.50
N LEU A 435 10.20 -22.46 -7.65
CA LEU A 435 11.26 -21.46 -7.56
C LEU A 435 11.21 -20.41 -8.68
N SER A 436 10.47 -20.69 -9.76
CA SER A 436 10.24 -19.75 -10.84
C SER A 436 9.03 -18.83 -10.60
N GLN A 437 8.29 -19.02 -9.51
CA GLN A 437 7.15 -18.18 -9.15
C GLN A 437 7.58 -16.93 -8.37
N PRO A 438 6.88 -15.79 -8.52
CA PRO A 438 7.15 -14.59 -7.75
C PRO A 438 7.07 -14.84 -6.23
N GLY A 439 8.00 -14.26 -5.47
CA GLY A 439 8.00 -14.33 -3.99
C GLY A 439 8.58 -15.61 -3.38
N VAL A 440 8.98 -16.59 -4.21
CA VAL A 440 9.65 -17.81 -3.74
C VAL A 440 11.16 -17.64 -3.86
N SER A 441 11.90 -17.85 -2.77
CA SER A 441 13.36 -17.76 -2.74
C SER A 441 14.01 -19.13 -2.99
N GLY A 442 15.20 -19.11 -3.60
CA GLY A 442 16.03 -20.30 -3.84
C GLY A 442 16.81 -20.19 -5.15
N ASP A 443 17.71 -21.15 -5.39
CA ASP A 443 18.49 -21.23 -6.63
C ASP A 443 17.92 -22.30 -7.58
N PRO A 444 17.11 -21.92 -8.58
CA PRO A 444 16.55 -22.87 -9.54
C PRO A 444 17.64 -23.56 -10.38
N VAL A 445 18.80 -22.92 -10.60
CA VAL A 445 19.89 -23.53 -11.37
C VAL A 445 20.55 -24.64 -10.58
N ALA A 446 20.76 -24.46 -9.27
CA ALA A 446 21.29 -25.50 -8.41
C ALA A 446 20.39 -26.75 -8.40
N VAL A 447 19.07 -26.56 -8.26
CA VAL A 447 18.08 -27.66 -8.31
C VAL A 447 18.13 -28.39 -9.65
N LEU A 448 18.16 -27.65 -10.76
CA LEU A 448 18.22 -28.27 -12.09
C LEU A 448 19.54 -29.00 -12.34
N ARG A 449 20.68 -28.50 -11.84
CA ARG A 449 21.97 -29.20 -11.93
C ARG A 449 21.98 -30.49 -11.12
N GLU A 450 21.44 -30.46 -9.91
CA GLU A 450 21.32 -31.67 -9.08
C GLU A 450 20.39 -32.69 -9.74
N GLY A 451 19.21 -32.25 -10.20
CA GLY A 451 18.25 -33.08 -10.92
C GLY A 451 18.87 -33.72 -12.17
N PHE A 452 19.55 -32.93 -13.00
CA PHE A 452 20.21 -33.45 -14.21
C PHE A 452 21.37 -34.39 -13.90
N SER A 453 22.17 -34.13 -12.85
CA SER A 453 23.23 -35.03 -12.39
C SER A 453 22.67 -36.42 -12.01
N ARG A 454 21.48 -36.44 -11.41
CA ARG A 454 20.78 -37.67 -11.00
C ARG A 454 20.04 -38.35 -12.16
N TYR A 455 19.50 -37.56 -13.08
CA TYR A 455 18.70 -38.01 -14.23
C TYR A 455 19.27 -37.47 -15.55
N PRO A 456 20.49 -37.89 -15.98
CA PRO A 456 21.18 -37.31 -17.14
C PRO A 456 20.51 -37.57 -18.48
N GLN A 457 19.54 -38.49 -18.53
CA GLN A 457 18.75 -38.82 -19.72
C GLN A 457 17.42 -38.06 -19.79
N SER A 458 17.10 -37.22 -18.80
CA SER A 458 15.91 -36.36 -18.84
C SER A 458 16.15 -35.19 -19.79
N GLU A 459 15.50 -35.19 -20.95
CA GLU A 459 15.51 -34.03 -21.86
C GLU A 459 14.81 -32.83 -21.22
N GLU A 460 13.80 -33.05 -20.37
CA GLU A 460 13.06 -31.97 -19.71
C GLU A 460 13.95 -31.16 -18.75
N LEU A 461 14.66 -31.84 -17.84
CA LEU A 461 15.59 -31.19 -16.92
C LEU A 461 16.76 -30.52 -17.66
N ALA A 462 17.27 -31.19 -18.69
CA ALA A 462 18.29 -30.64 -19.59
C ALA A 462 17.82 -29.34 -20.25
N PHE A 463 16.62 -29.34 -20.82
CA PHE A 463 16.02 -28.18 -21.46
C PHE A 463 15.84 -27.02 -20.47
N HIS A 464 15.22 -27.27 -19.31
CA HIS A 464 15.03 -26.25 -18.27
C HIS A 464 16.36 -25.67 -17.79
N LEU A 465 17.39 -26.50 -17.59
CA LEU A 465 18.73 -26.06 -17.20
C LEU A 465 19.35 -25.14 -18.26
N VAL A 466 19.35 -25.58 -19.52
CA VAL A 466 19.90 -24.81 -20.64
C VAL A 466 19.18 -23.46 -20.79
N THR A 467 17.84 -23.46 -20.80
CA THR A 467 17.07 -22.22 -20.98
C THR A 467 17.27 -21.26 -19.81
N ARG A 468 17.35 -21.78 -18.58
CA ARG A 468 17.53 -20.95 -17.39
C ARG A 468 18.91 -20.30 -17.36
N LEU A 469 19.96 -21.05 -17.73
CA LEU A 469 21.32 -20.52 -17.82
C LEU A 469 21.45 -19.43 -18.89
N LEU A 470 20.83 -19.63 -20.07
CA LEU A 470 20.83 -18.64 -21.15
C LEU A 470 20.08 -17.36 -20.74
N GLN A 471 18.90 -17.47 -20.12
CA GLN A 471 18.12 -16.32 -19.65
C GLN A 471 18.83 -15.56 -18.52
N GLY A 472 19.58 -16.26 -17.66
CA GLY A 472 20.33 -15.66 -16.56
C GLY A 472 21.68 -15.05 -16.97
N ALA A 473 22.06 -15.13 -18.25
CA ALA A 473 23.40 -14.77 -18.72
C ALA A 473 24.52 -15.48 -17.93
N ALA A 474 24.31 -16.75 -17.59
CA ALA A 474 25.31 -17.51 -16.84
C ALA A 474 26.59 -17.69 -17.70
N PRO A 475 27.78 -17.35 -17.19
CA PRO A 475 29.02 -17.42 -17.96
C PRO A 475 29.34 -18.81 -18.51
N ASP A 476 28.86 -19.86 -17.85
CA ASP A 476 29.11 -21.25 -18.23
C ASP A 476 27.97 -21.87 -19.06
N ALA A 477 26.94 -21.10 -19.43
CA ALA A 477 25.75 -21.59 -20.13
C ALA A 477 26.09 -22.43 -21.37
N LEU A 478 27.00 -21.93 -22.23
CA LEU A 478 27.40 -22.63 -23.45
C LEU A 478 28.19 -23.91 -23.16
N THR A 479 29.02 -23.92 -22.13
CA THR A 479 29.76 -25.12 -21.70
C THR A 479 28.79 -26.20 -21.21
N VAL A 480 27.80 -25.81 -20.40
CA VAL A 480 26.77 -26.74 -19.92
C VAL A 480 25.92 -27.26 -21.08
N ILE A 481 25.53 -26.40 -22.03
CA ILE A 481 24.82 -26.82 -23.24
C ILE A 481 25.61 -27.91 -23.99
N GLN A 482 26.93 -27.74 -24.14
CA GLN A 482 27.77 -28.75 -24.80
C GLN A 482 27.78 -30.06 -24.02
N GLN A 483 27.91 -30.03 -22.69
CA GLN A 483 27.91 -31.23 -21.84
C GLN A 483 26.57 -31.97 -21.90
N VAL A 484 25.46 -31.23 -21.80
CA VAL A 484 24.11 -31.78 -21.82
C VAL A 484 23.78 -32.37 -23.19
N ALA A 485 24.16 -31.70 -24.28
CA ALA A 485 24.00 -32.23 -25.63
C ALA A 485 24.89 -33.47 -25.89
N GLN A 486 26.08 -33.56 -25.29
CA GLN A 486 26.93 -34.76 -25.36
C GLN A 486 26.33 -35.96 -24.61
N ALA A 487 25.62 -35.72 -23.50
CA ALA A 487 24.95 -36.77 -22.73
C ALA A 487 23.72 -37.35 -23.45
N GLN A 488 23.14 -36.59 -24.38
CA GLN A 488 21.94 -36.93 -25.14
C GLN A 488 22.10 -36.60 -26.65
N PRO A 489 23.00 -37.29 -27.37
CA PRO A 489 23.36 -36.95 -28.75
C PRO A 489 22.19 -37.04 -29.75
N ASP A 490 21.16 -37.83 -29.42
CA ASP A 490 19.97 -38.03 -30.24
C ASP A 490 18.92 -36.91 -30.07
N SER A 491 19.05 -36.05 -29.05
CA SER A 491 18.12 -34.94 -28.85
C SER A 491 18.37 -33.82 -29.86
N PHE A 492 17.43 -33.65 -30.81
CA PHE A 492 17.49 -32.56 -31.78
C PHE A 492 17.38 -31.19 -31.10
N THR A 493 16.55 -31.06 -30.07
CA THR A 493 16.41 -29.83 -29.26
C THR A 493 17.77 -29.38 -28.73
N LEU A 494 18.49 -30.25 -28.04
CA LEU A 494 19.78 -29.93 -27.44
C LEU A 494 20.84 -29.62 -28.52
N ARG A 495 20.78 -30.31 -29.67
CA ARG A 495 21.63 -30.02 -30.82
C ARG A 495 21.40 -28.61 -31.38
N LEU A 496 20.14 -28.13 -31.45
CA LEU A 496 19.85 -26.75 -31.83
C LEU A 496 20.49 -25.76 -30.86
N PHE A 497 20.32 -25.94 -29.55
CA PHE A 497 20.96 -25.07 -28.55
C PHE A 497 22.49 -25.10 -28.67
N GLN A 498 23.09 -26.27 -28.80
CA GLN A 498 24.55 -26.43 -28.93
C GLN A 498 25.12 -25.69 -30.14
N THR A 499 24.40 -25.68 -31.26
CA THR A 499 24.90 -25.14 -32.54
C THR A 499 24.50 -23.68 -32.77
N LEU A 500 23.29 -23.29 -32.35
CA LEU A 500 22.67 -22.02 -32.70
C LEU A 500 22.45 -21.06 -31.51
N ALA A 501 22.45 -21.52 -30.26
CA ALA A 501 22.24 -20.60 -29.14
C ALA A 501 23.40 -19.61 -29.06
N VAL A 502 23.13 -18.31 -28.87
CA VAL A 502 24.16 -17.28 -28.66
C VAL A 502 24.03 -16.70 -27.24
N PRO A 503 25.14 -16.19 -26.64
CA PRO A 503 25.09 -15.54 -25.33
C PRO A 503 24.10 -14.37 -25.27
N LEU A 504 23.55 -14.13 -24.08
CA LEU A 504 22.74 -12.93 -23.81
C LEU A 504 23.60 -11.66 -23.82
N LEU A 505 24.80 -11.76 -23.24
CA LEU A 505 25.76 -10.69 -23.08
C LEU A 505 27.12 -11.16 -23.59
N TYR A 506 27.89 -10.23 -24.15
CA TYR A 506 29.24 -10.48 -24.66
C TYR A 506 30.25 -9.67 -23.84
N ASP A 507 31.35 -10.26 -23.44
CA ASP A 507 32.46 -9.55 -22.79
C ASP A 507 33.27 -8.71 -23.78
N SER A 508 33.30 -9.05 -25.07
CA SER A 508 34.08 -8.32 -26.08
C SER A 508 33.53 -8.47 -27.51
N PRO A 509 33.90 -7.57 -28.44
CA PRO A 509 33.55 -7.72 -29.86
C PRO A 509 34.11 -9.00 -30.50
N ALA A 510 35.27 -9.47 -30.05
CA ALA A 510 35.89 -10.69 -30.56
C ALA A 510 35.07 -11.96 -30.19
N GLU A 511 34.56 -12.02 -28.97
CA GLU A 511 33.67 -13.09 -28.52
C GLU A 511 32.35 -13.09 -29.31
N MET A 512 31.77 -11.91 -29.53
CA MET A 512 30.57 -11.74 -30.34
C MET A 512 30.77 -12.30 -31.76
N GLN A 513 31.89 -11.94 -32.41
CA GLN A 513 32.24 -12.48 -33.74
C GLN A 513 32.43 -14.00 -33.72
N HIS A 514 33.07 -14.55 -32.69
CA HIS A 514 33.26 -16.00 -32.53
C HIS A 514 31.91 -16.74 -32.49
N HIS A 515 30.94 -16.24 -31.72
CA HIS A 515 29.62 -16.86 -31.63
C HIS A 515 28.81 -16.73 -32.92
N LEU A 516 28.90 -15.59 -33.62
CA LEU A 516 28.26 -15.42 -34.92
C LEU A 516 28.84 -16.40 -35.97
N GLN A 517 30.16 -16.61 -35.97
CA GLN A 517 30.80 -17.62 -36.84
C GLN A 517 30.36 -19.05 -36.49
N ARG A 518 30.26 -19.40 -35.20
CA ARG A 518 29.72 -20.70 -34.78
C ARG A 518 28.28 -20.88 -35.25
N TYR A 519 27.43 -19.86 -35.09
CA TYR A 519 26.06 -19.88 -35.57
C TYR A 519 26.01 -20.18 -37.08
N ARG A 520 26.78 -19.42 -37.89
CA ARG A 520 26.83 -19.56 -39.36
C ARG A 520 27.23 -20.97 -39.79
N SER A 521 28.28 -21.51 -39.21
CA SER A 521 28.72 -22.89 -39.48
C SER A 521 27.69 -23.91 -39.00
N GLY A 522 27.09 -23.66 -37.83
CA GLY A 522 26.09 -24.51 -37.20
C GLY A 522 24.82 -24.66 -38.05
N ILE A 523 24.24 -23.55 -38.52
CA ILE A 523 23.02 -23.59 -39.32
C ILE A 523 23.23 -24.28 -40.67
N GLN A 524 24.38 -24.08 -41.31
CA GLN A 524 24.75 -24.78 -42.54
C GLN A 524 24.90 -26.28 -42.31
N HIS A 525 25.54 -26.67 -41.21
CA HIS A 525 25.69 -28.07 -40.83
C HIS A 525 24.34 -28.73 -40.54
N LEU A 526 23.47 -28.07 -39.77
CA LEU A 526 22.12 -28.55 -39.49
C LEU A 526 21.32 -28.75 -40.79
N LEU A 527 21.34 -27.79 -41.71
CA LEU A 527 20.66 -27.93 -43.00
C LEU A 527 21.20 -29.11 -43.82
N ALA A 528 22.51 -29.34 -43.81
CA ALA A 528 23.15 -30.43 -44.54
C ALA A 528 22.88 -31.82 -43.93
N THR A 529 22.66 -31.88 -42.61
CA THR A 529 22.53 -33.14 -41.86
C THR A 529 21.11 -33.43 -41.35
N LEU A 530 20.15 -32.53 -41.61
CA LEU A 530 18.76 -32.70 -41.20
C LEU A 530 18.15 -33.96 -41.82
N ASP A 531 17.86 -34.94 -40.96
CA ASP A 531 17.13 -36.16 -41.29
C ASP A 531 15.65 -36.01 -40.91
N LEU A 532 14.77 -36.20 -41.90
CA LEU A 532 13.31 -36.20 -41.76
C LEU A 532 12.69 -37.46 -42.38
N SER A 533 13.46 -38.56 -42.45
CA SER A 533 13.06 -39.79 -43.13
C SER A 533 12.06 -40.65 -42.34
N THR A 534 11.96 -40.45 -41.02
CA THR A 534 11.07 -41.22 -40.14
C THR A 534 10.12 -40.31 -39.36
N PRO A 535 8.93 -40.82 -38.96
CA PRO A 535 8.00 -40.05 -38.13
C PRO A 535 8.61 -39.56 -36.81
N GLY A 536 9.45 -40.38 -36.17
CA GLY A 536 10.15 -40.01 -34.93
C GLY A 536 11.15 -38.87 -35.13
N ALA A 537 11.92 -38.90 -36.23
CA ALA A 537 12.86 -37.82 -36.57
C ALA A 537 12.12 -36.50 -36.88
N ILE A 538 10.99 -36.57 -37.58
CA ILE A 538 10.12 -35.41 -37.85
C ILE A 538 9.59 -34.83 -36.53
N GLU A 539 9.10 -35.67 -35.63
CA GLU A 539 8.57 -35.23 -34.34
C GLU A 539 9.64 -34.58 -33.47
N ALA A 540 10.82 -35.22 -33.34
CA ALA A 540 11.94 -34.66 -32.60
C ALA A 540 12.39 -33.30 -33.17
N ALA A 541 12.47 -33.18 -34.49
CA ALA A 541 12.82 -31.93 -35.16
C ALA A 541 11.77 -30.83 -34.92
N TYR A 542 10.49 -31.19 -35.01
CA TYR A 542 9.36 -30.29 -34.78
C TYR A 542 9.31 -29.80 -33.32
N GLN A 543 9.51 -30.69 -32.35
CA GLN A 543 9.63 -30.31 -30.93
C GLN A 543 10.81 -29.37 -30.69
N GLY A 544 11.95 -29.62 -31.33
CA GLY A 544 13.12 -28.75 -31.23
C GLY A 544 12.86 -27.31 -31.69
N ILE A 545 12.25 -27.12 -32.86
CA ILE A 545 11.93 -25.76 -33.37
C ILE A 545 10.82 -25.07 -32.57
N ASN A 546 9.96 -25.81 -31.88
CA ASN A 546 8.98 -25.25 -30.93
C ASN A 546 9.61 -24.86 -29.57
N ARG A 547 10.88 -25.23 -29.32
CA ARG A 547 11.60 -24.94 -28.08
C ARG A 547 12.75 -23.95 -28.27
N PHE A 548 13.27 -23.77 -29.48
CA PHE A 548 14.42 -22.92 -29.80
C PHE A 548 14.04 -21.73 -30.68
N SER A 549 14.54 -20.53 -30.36
CA SER A 549 14.37 -19.33 -31.18
C SER A 549 15.69 -18.58 -31.44
N ASN A 550 15.75 -17.91 -32.59
CA ASN A 550 16.80 -16.95 -32.99
C ASN A 550 16.73 -15.58 -32.28
N PHE A 551 15.85 -15.38 -31.31
CA PHE A 551 15.61 -14.08 -30.66
C PHE A 551 16.87 -13.28 -30.33
N TYR A 552 17.87 -13.90 -29.67
CA TYR A 552 19.10 -13.21 -29.27
C TYR A 552 20.09 -12.95 -30.40
N LEU A 553 19.99 -13.67 -31.53
CA LEU A 553 20.83 -13.41 -32.70
C LEU A 553 20.59 -12.01 -33.26
N THR A 554 19.38 -11.46 -33.09
CA THR A 554 18.98 -10.18 -33.69
C THR A 554 19.76 -8.96 -33.17
N TYR A 555 20.39 -9.10 -32.00
CA TYR A 555 21.12 -8.04 -31.33
C TYR A 555 22.58 -7.91 -31.78
N GLN A 556 23.05 -8.70 -32.75
CA GLN A 556 24.44 -8.72 -33.22
C GLN A 556 24.90 -7.47 -34.01
N GLY A 557 24.10 -6.40 -34.07
CA GLY A 557 24.49 -5.14 -34.71
C GLY A 557 24.89 -5.23 -36.20
N CYS A 558 24.50 -6.31 -36.91
CA CYS A 558 24.88 -6.56 -38.30
C CYS A 558 23.70 -7.08 -39.13
N ASN A 559 23.82 -7.07 -40.47
CA ASN A 559 22.80 -7.62 -41.34
C ASN A 559 22.76 -9.17 -41.22
N LEU A 560 21.58 -9.71 -40.89
CA LEU A 560 21.36 -11.13 -40.58
C LEU A 560 20.40 -11.82 -41.58
N VAL A 561 20.14 -11.21 -42.74
CA VAL A 561 19.19 -11.74 -43.74
C VAL A 561 19.59 -13.13 -44.21
N ALA A 562 20.89 -13.39 -44.41
CA ALA A 562 21.38 -14.68 -44.89
C ALA A 562 21.14 -15.79 -43.85
N GLU A 563 21.45 -15.49 -42.60
CA GLU A 563 21.29 -16.37 -41.44
C GLU A 563 19.80 -16.66 -41.20
N GLN A 564 18.94 -15.63 -41.25
CA GLN A 564 17.51 -15.82 -41.09
C GLN A 564 16.90 -16.60 -42.24
N ARG A 565 17.34 -16.39 -43.48
CA ARG A 565 16.90 -17.22 -44.63
C ARG A 565 17.25 -18.70 -44.43
N GLN A 566 18.45 -18.99 -43.92
CA GLN A 566 18.87 -20.36 -43.64
C GLN A 566 18.07 -20.99 -42.50
N TYR A 567 17.80 -20.23 -41.43
CA TYR A 567 16.94 -20.69 -40.35
C TYR A 567 15.48 -20.89 -40.79
N GLY A 568 14.92 -19.94 -41.55
CA GLY A 568 13.59 -20.07 -42.14
C GLY A 568 13.49 -21.28 -43.07
N GLN A 569 14.53 -21.59 -43.85
CA GLN A 569 14.61 -22.82 -44.63
C GLN A 569 14.62 -24.08 -43.76
N LEU A 570 15.34 -24.08 -42.63
CA LEU A 570 15.36 -25.18 -41.68
C LEU A 570 13.96 -25.43 -41.11
N VAL A 571 13.32 -24.37 -40.61
CA VAL A 571 11.95 -24.40 -40.06
C VAL A 571 10.97 -24.88 -41.13
N GLN A 572 11.03 -24.33 -42.34
CA GLN A 572 10.14 -24.71 -43.44
C GLN A 572 10.26 -26.20 -43.81
N ARG A 573 11.48 -26.75 -43.87
CA ARG A 573 11.69 -28.18 -44.19
C ARG A 573 11.06 -29.08 -43.13
N ILE A 574 11.22 -28.73 -41.85
CA ILE A 574 10.65 -29.49 -40.73
C ILE A 574 9.13 -29.40 -40.74
N VAL A 575 8.57 -28.20 -40.87
CA VAL A 575 7.12 -27.96 -40.88
C VAL A 575 6.46 -28.60 -42.10
N ALA A 576 7.06 -28.54 -43.29
CA ALA A 576 6.54 -29.19 -44.49
C ALA A 576 6.53 -30.72 -44.39
N ALA A 577 7.49 -31.31 -43.66
CA ALA A 577 7.49 -32.75 -43.40
C ALA A 577 6.41 -33.15 -42.37
N LYS A 578 6.17 -32.32 -41.34
CA LYS A 578 5.15 -32.57 -40.32
C LYS A 578 3.72 -32.32 -40.82
N TYR A 579 3.51 -31.24 -41.57
CA TYR A 579 2.19 -30.76 -42.03
C TYR A 579 2.17 -30.48 -43.54
N PRO A 580 2.36 -31.49 -44.41
CA PRO A 580 2.47 -31.28 -45.85
C PRO A 580 1.24 -30.58 -46.48
N ASN A 581 0.05 -30.82 -45.93
CA ASN A 581 -1.20 -30.22 -46.40
C ASN A 581 -1.32 -28.71 -46.08
N PHE A 582 -0.59 -28.24 -45.06
CA PHE A 582 -0.60 -26.83 -44.64
C PHE A 582 0.52 -26.02 -45.29
N CYS A 583 1.36 -26.61 -46.15
CA CYS A 583 2.44 -25.89 -46.85
C CYS A 583 2.15 -25.66 -48.34
N GLN A 584 0.96 -26.01 -48.82
CA GLN A 584 0.56 -25.79 -50.21
C GLN A 584 0.07 -24.35 -50.42
N PRO A 585 0.28 -23.75 -51.61
CA PRO A 585 -0.31 -22.46 -51.95
C PRO A 585 -1.84 -22.49 -51.81
N LEU A 586 -2.42 -21.39 -51.32
CA LEU A 586 -3.86 -21.24 -51.17
C LEU A 586 -4.42 -20.30 -52.24
N THR A 587 -5.60 -20.63 -52.75
CA THR A 587 -6.37 -19.73 -53.62
C THR A 587 -7.02 -18.63 -52.79
N LEU A 588 -6.96 -17.39 -53.28
CA LEU A 588 -7.63 -16.26 -52.63
C LEU A 588 -9.15 -16.48 -52.57
N PRO A 589 -9.77 -16.54 -51.37
CA PRO A 589 -11.22 -16.64 -51.25
C PRO A 589 -11.89 -15.34 -51.73
N PRO A 590 -13.04 -15.41 -52.43
CA PRO A 590 -13.74 -14.22 -52.89
C PRO A 590 -14.19 -13.35 -51.72
N VAL A 591 -14.09 -12.04 -51.87
CA VAL A 591 -14.65 -11.10 -50.88
C VAL A 591 -16.17 -11.10 -51.06
N THR A 592 -16.89 -11.53 -50.02
CA THR A 592 -18.36 -11.64 -50.06
C THR A 592 -19.00 -10.32 -49.61
N ASP A 593 -18.83 -9.99 -48.34
CA ASP A 593 -19.22 -8.71 -47.75
C ASP A 593 -17.95 -7.89 -47.47
N LYS A 594 -17.20 -8.29 -46.43
CA LYS A 594 -15.99 -7.63 -45.95
C LYS A 594 -14.71 -8.42 -46.23
N ILE A 595 -13.58 -7.72 -46.24
CA ILE A 595 -12.24 -8.33 -46.32
C ILE A 595 -11.88 -8.93 -44.96
N ARG A 596 -11.60 -10.22 -44.90
CA ARG A 596 -11.22 -10.92 -43.66
C ARG A 596 -9.73 -10.83 -43.42
N VAL A 597 -9.36 -10.21 -42.30
CA VAL A 597 -7.98 -10.03 -41.87
C VAL A 597 -7.79 -10.70 -40.50
N GLY A 598 -6.80 -11.57 -40.40
CA GLY A 598 -6.41 -12.21 -39.15
C GLY A 598 -5.16 -11.59 -38.53
N TYR A 599 -5.13 -11.49 -37.21
CA TYR A 599 -3.94 -11.17 -36.41
C TYR A 599 -3.63 -12.34 -35.47
N CYS A 600 -2.48 -12.98 -35.63
CA CYS A 600 -2.09 -14.15 -34.84
C CYS A 600 -0.83 -13.87 -34.01
N SER A 601 -0.92 -13.99 -32.68
CA SER A 601 0.23 -13.78 -31.79
C SER A 601 0.10 -14.51 -30.45
N HIS A 602 1.26 -14.85 -29.87
CA HIS A 602 1.36 -15.33 -28.49
C HIS A 602 1.24 -14.21 -27.45
N TYR A 603 1.28 -12.94 -27.88
CA TYR A 603 1.41 -11.78 -26.98
C TYR A 603 0.20 -10.84 -26.98
N LEU A 604 -1.01 -11.30 -27.34
CA LEU A 604 -2.25 -10.50 -27.27
C LEU A 604 -2.72 -10.27 -25.81
N HIS A 605 -1.84 -9.73 -24.97
CA HIS A 605 -2.01 -9.34 -23.57
C HIS A 605 -1.08 -8.13 -23.30
N SER A 606 -0.98 -7.67 -22.06
CA SER A 606 -0.16 -6.54 -21.63
C SER A 606 1.34 -6.84 -21.77
N TYR A 607 1.82 -6.75 -23.01
CA TYR A 607 3.20 -6.96 -23.41
C TYR A 607 3.67 -5.81 -24.28
N SER A 608 4.92 -5.38 -24.11
CA SER A 608 5.46 -4.22 -24.85
C SER A 608 5.40 -4.43 -26.37
N GLY A 609 5.64 -5.67 -26.83
CA GLY A 609 5.62 -6.04 -28.24
C GLY A 609 4.24 -6.07 -28.90
N THR A 610 3.13 -5.71 -28.22
CA THR A 610 1.78 -5.76 -28.81
C THR A 610 0.95 -4.49 -28.62
N LEU A 611 1.39 -3.55 -27.78
CA LEU A 611 0.71 -2.26 -27.62
C LEU A 611 0.59 -1.47 -28.94
N TRP A 612 1.57 -1.59 -29.83
CA TRP A 612 1.54 -0.93 -31.13
C TRP A 612 0.47 -1.49 -32.08
N LEU A 613 0.05 -2.75 -31.90
CA LEU A 613 -1.00 -3.39 -32.68
C LEU A 613 -2.39 -2.86 -32.30
N THR A 614 -2.55 -2.36 -31.06
CA THR A 614 -3.87 -1.95 -30.54
C THR A 614 -4.54 -0.90 -31.41
N GLY A 615 -3.80 0.10 -31.90
CA GLY A 615 -4.37 1.13 -32.77
C GLY A 615 -4.79 0.63 -34.16
N TRP A 616 -4.10 -0.37 -34.72
CA TRP A 616 -4.51 -0.99 -36.00
C TRP A 616 -5.91 -1.60 -35.89
N LEU A 617 -6.26 -2.20 -34.74
CA LEU A 617 -7.59 -2.77 -34.53
C LEU A 617 -8.61 -1.72 -34.07
N LYS A 618 -8.19 -0.76 -33.24
CA LYS A 618 -9.04 0.30 -32.72
C LYS A 618 -9.64 1.18 -33.82
N TYR A 619 -8.81 1.55 -34.79
CA TYR A 619 -9.16 2.49 -35.84
C TYR A 619 -9.52 1.82 -37.17
N ALA A 620 -9.58 0.50 -37.21
CA ALA A 620 -9.96 -0.22 -38.43
C ALA A 620 -11.39 0.10 -38.86
N ASP A 621 -11.60 0.28 -40.17
CA ASP A 621 -12.90 0.47 -40.78
C ASP A 621 -13.70 -0.85 -40.77
N ARG A 622 -14.47 -1.02 -39.70
CA ARG A 622 -15.35 -2.17 -39.49
C ARG A 622 -16.45 -2.30 -40.52
N SER A 623 -16.68 -1.32 -41.39
CA SER A 623 -17.62 -1.45 -42.51
C SER A 623 -17.01 -2.24 -43.68
N ARG A 624 -15.68 -2.20 -43.84
CA ARG A 624 -14.94 -2.84 -44.94
C ARG A 624 -14.18 -4.09 -44.52
N PHE A 625 -13.77 -4.17 -43.26
CA PHE A 625 -12.95 -5.26 -42.73
C PHE A 625 -13.68 -6.07 -41.66
N GLU A 626 -13.48 -7.39 -41.71
CA GLU A 626 -13.89 -8.36 -40.69
C GLU A 626 -12.61 -8.87 -40.00
N ILE A 627 -12.48 -8.59 -38.70
CA ILE A 627 -11.23 -8.78 -37.96
C ILE A 627 -11.27 -10.05 -37.13
N HIS A 628 -10.28 -10.91 -37.34
CA HIS A 628 -10.06 -12.15 -36.59
C HIS A 628 -8.80 -12.03 -35.74
N CYS A 629 -8.87 -12.39 -34.46
CA CYS A 629 -7.72 -12.46 -33.57
C CYS A 629 -7.49 -13.90 -33.09
N TYR A 630 -6.24 -14.35 -33.15
CA TYR A 630 -5.81 -15.67 -32.70
C TYR A 630 -4.77 -15.52 -31.60
N TYR A 631 -5.20 -15.70 -30.35
CA TYR A 631 -4.35 -15.60 -29.17
C TYR A 631 -3.91 -16.99 -28.71
N THR A 632 -2.60 -17.25 -28.76
CA THR A 632 -2.01 -18.55 -28.35
C THR A 632 -1.34 -18.54 -26.97
N GLY A 633 -1.38 -17.40 -26.26
CA GLY A 633 -0.81 -17.25 -24.92
C GLY A 633 -1.79 -17.61 -23.79
N HIS A 634 -1.29 -17.71 -22.56
CA HIS A 634 -2.04 -18.25 -21.41
C HIS A 634 -2.73 -17.21 -20.54
N LYS A 635 -2.29 -15.95 -20.62
CA LYS A 635 -2.62 -14.93 -19.61
C LYS A 635 -3.51 -13.86 -20.24
N PRO A 636 -4.83 -14.02 -20.23
CA PRO A 636 -5.72 -12.93 -20.60
C PRO A 636 -5.66 -11.83 -19.54
N ASP A 637 -5.63 -10.58 -19.98
CA ASP A 637 -5.69 -9.38 -19.14
C ASP A 637 -6.51 -8.27 -19.81
N ALA A 638 -6.47 -7.06 -19.25
CA ALA A 638 -7.20 -5.92 -19.79
C ALA A 638 -6.85 -5.57 -21.25
N VAL A 639 -5.60 -5.82 -21.68
CA VAL A 639 -5.18 -5.61 -23.08
C VAL A 639 -5.69 -6.76 -23.96
N THR A 640 -5.78 -7.98 -23.45
CA THR A 640 -6.47 -9.08 -24.16
C THR A 640 -7.93 -8.75 -24.41
N GLU A 641 -8.64 -8.21 -23.42
CA GLU A 641 -10.03 -7.81 -23.57
C GLU A 641 -10.19 -6.63 -24.53
N PHE A 642 -9.19 -5.73 -24.61
CA PHE A 642 -9.14 -4.72 -25.66
C PHE A 642 -9.12 -5.36 -27.06
N PHE A 643 -8.27 -6.36 -27.30
CA PHE A 643 -8.23 -7.06 -28.59
C PHE A 643 -9.54 -7.82 -28.88
N ARG A 644 -10.14 -8.44 -27.86
CA ARG A 644 -11.45 -9.10 -27.97
C ARG A 644 -12.54 -8.11 -28.36
N HIS A 645 -12.56 -6.93 -27.73
CA HIS A 645 -13.55 -5.90 -28.02
C HIS A 645 -13.41 -5.32 -29.44
N HIS A 646 -12.17 -5.18 -29.92
CA HIS A 646 -11.87 -4.62 -31.24
C HIS A 646 -11.64 -5.69 -32.32
N SER A 647 -12.18 -6.90 -32.15
CA SER A 647 -12.26 -7.94 -33.19
C SER A 647 -13.71 -8.34 -33.44
N ASP A 648 -14.01 -8.89 -34.61
CA ASP A 648 -15.31 -9.53 -34.88
C ASP A 648 -15.29 -10.96 -34.31
N HIS A 649 -14.13 -11.62 -34.40
CA HIS A 649 -13.89 -12.96 -33.89
C HIS A 649 -12.59 -13.01 -33.08
N PHE A 650 -12.67 -13.48 -31.83
CA PHE A 650 -11.52 -13.66 -30.96
C PHE A 650 -11.39 -15.12 -30.52
N HIS A 651 -10.36 -15.79 -31.01
CA HIS A 651 -10.03 -17.17 -30.70
C HIS A 651 -8.90 -17.23 -29.68
N HIS A 652 -9.18 -17.75 -28.48
CA HIS A 652 -8.17 -17.98 -27.45
C HIS A 652 -7.86 -19.47 -27.36
N LEU A 653 -6.68 -19.86 -27.85
CA LEU A 653 -6.24 -21.24 -28.06
C LEU A 653 -4.85 -21.44 -27.44
N PRO A 654 -4.72 -21.41 -26.10
CA PRO A 654 -3.43 -21.47 -25.42
C PRO A 654 -2.70 -22.79 -25.72
N ASP A 655 -1.47 -22.70 -26.23
CA ASP A 655 -0.62 -23.83 -26.65
C ASP A 655 -1.23 -24.84 -27.65
N GLN A 656 -2.38 -24.53 -28.23
CA GLN A 656 -3.07 -25.39 -29.19
C GLN A 656 -2.73 -24.96 -30.62
N TYR A 657 -1.46 -25.06 -31.01
CA TYR A 657 -0.96 -24.56 -32.30
C TYR A 657 -1.59 -25.26 -33.51
N GLU A 658 -1.83 -26.57 -33.42
CA GLU A 658 -2.51 -27.31 -34.50
C GLU A 658 -3.97 -26.88 -34.64
N ALA A 659 -4.70 -26.76 -33.52
CA ALA A 659 -6.07 -26.26 -33.53
C ALA A 659 -6.14 -24.81 -34.04
N THR A 660 -5.15 -23.99 -33.69
CA THR A 660 -5.02 -22.61 -34.19
C THR A 660 -4.86 -22.59 -35.71
N ALA A 661 -3.98 -23.44 -36.27
CA ALA A 661 -3.82 -23.56 -37.72
C ALA A 661 -5.11 -24.01 -38.43
N GLN A 662 -5.82 -24.99 -37.85
CA GLN A 662 -7.10 -25.48 -38.36
C GLN A 662 -8.19 -24.40 -38.32
N GLN A 663 -8.27 -23.66 -37.22
CA GLN A 663 -9.21 -22.56 -37.06
C GLN A 663 -8.97 -21.48 -38.12
N ILE A 664 -7.72 -21.00 -38.26
CA ILE A 664 -7.35 -20.00 -39.28
C ILE A 664 -7.75 -20.44 -40.70
N ARG A 665 -7.55 -21.72 -41.04
CA ARG A 665 -7.93 -22.27 -42.36
C ARG A 665 -9.45 -22.31 -42.57
N THR A 666 -10.20 -22.58 -41.50
CA THR A 666 -11.67 -22.65 -41.49
C THR A 666 -12.29 -21.26 -41.64
N ASP A 667 -11.65 -20.23 -41.12
CA ASP A 667 -12.15 -18.85 -41.19
C ASP A 667 -11.99 -18.22 -42.60
N HIS A 668 -11.25 -18.89 -43.49
CA HIS A 668 -11.07 -18.50 -44.89
C HIS A 668 -10.60 -17.04 -45.04
N LEU A 669 -9.58 -16.67 -44.25
CA LEU A 669 -8.98 -15.34 -44.30
C LEU A 669 -8.39 -15.04 -45.68
N GLN A 670 -8.47 -13.78 -46.11
CA GLN A 670 -7.68 -13.29 -47.25
C GLN A 670 -6.26 -12.96 -46.82
N ILE A 671 -6.11 -12.33 -45.66
CA ILE A 671 -4.83 -11.82 -45.15
C ILE A 671 -4.64 -12.31 -43.71
N LEU A 672 -3.45 -12.81 -43.41
CA LEU A 672 -3.02 -13.14 -42.05
C LEU A 672 -1.77 -12.35 -41.69
N VAL A 673 -1.81 -11.66 -40.56
CA VAL A 673 -0.71 -10.85 -40.05
C VAL A 673 -0.17 -11.48 -38.78
N TYR A 674 1.13 -11.71 -38.75
CA TYR A 674 1.90 -12.02 -37.57
C TYR A 674 2.56 -10.72 -37.08
N PRO A 675 2.08 -10.10 -35.99
CA PRO A 675 2.59 -8.82 -35.53
C PRO A 675 4.10 -8.87 -35.23
N GLU A 676 4.55 -10.02 -34.72
CA GLU A 676 5.95 -10.34 -34.50
C GLU A 676 6.19 -11.81 -34.86
N LEU A 677 7.44 -12.11 -35.22
CA LEU A 677 7.93 -13.48 -35.34
C LEU A 677 9.30 -13.58 -34.68
N GLY A 678 9.56 -14.76 -34.09
CA GLY A 678 10.83 -15.07 -33.44
C GLY A 678 10.90 -14.74 -31.95
N MET A 679 9.89 -14.12 -31.34
CA MET A 679 9.89 -13.93 -29.89
C MET A 679 9.38 -15.18 -29.14
N HIS A 680 8.48 -15.93 -29.77
CA HIS A 680 7.93 -17.19 -29.26
C HIS A 680 8.14 -18.32 -30.30
N PRO A 681 8.92 -19.38 -30.04
CA PRO A 681 9.30 -20.34 -31.09
C PRO A 681 8.12 -21.00 -31.83
N PRO A 682 7.05 -21.46 -31.17
CA PRO A 682 5.90 -22.03 -31.86
C PRO A 682 5.19 -21.11 -32.87
N THR A 683 5.26 -19.78 -32.72
CA THR A 683 4.63 -18.88 -33.72
C THR A 683 5.38 -18.88 -35.04
N ILE A 684 6.71 -19.11 -35.03
CA ILE A 684 7.47 -19.23 -36.28
C ILE A 684 7.13 -20.53 -37.03
N ALA A 685 6.87 -21.61 -36.29
CA ALA A 685 6.44 -22.89 -36.87
C ALA A 685 5.01 -22.80 -37.42
N LEU A 686 4.15 -21.99 -36.79
CA LEU A 686 2.83 -21.66 -37.30
C LEU A 686 2.91 -20.82 -38.59
N ALA A 687 3.75 -19.78 -38.61
CA ALA A 687 3.94 -18.91 -39.79
C ALA A 687 4.65 -19.61 -40.97
N ALA A 688 5.42 -20.67 -40.71
CA ALA A 688 6.01 -21.55 -41.74
C ALA A 688 4.95 -22.42 -42.47
N GLN A 689 3.71 -22.42 -42.00
CA GLN A 689 2.58 -22.95 -42.74
C GLN A 689 1.98 -21.84 -43.62
N ARG A 690 1.31 -22.23 -44.70
CA ARG A 690 0.51 -21.37 -45.55
C ARG A 690 -0.95 -21.46 -45.10
N LEU A 691 -1.31 -20.62 -44.13
CA LEU A 691 -2.62 -20.59 -43.48
C LEU A 691 -3.60 -19.60 -44.14
N ALA A 692 -3.07 -18.52 -44.74
CA ALA A 692 -3.82 -17.61 -45.59
C ALA A 692 -3.09 -17.41 -46.94
N PRO A 693 -3.81 -17.00 -48.01
CA PRO A 693 -3.21 -16.68 -49.32
C PRO A 693 -2.12 -15.62 -49.22
N THR A 694 -2.37 -14.56 -48.46
CA THR A 694 -1.42 -13.50 -48.15
C THR A 694 -1.03 -13.57 -46.68
N GLN A 695 0.25 -13.74 -46.39
CA GLN A 695 0.79 -13.70 -45.03
C GLN A 695 1.77 -12.55 -44.87
N CYS A 696 1.61 -11.79 -43.81
CA CYS A 696 2.44 -10.65 -43.48
C CYS A 696 3.11 -10.86 -42.12
N THR A 697 4.29 -10.30 -41.95
CA THR A 697 4.85 -10.02 -40.62
C THR A 697 5.04 -8.52 -40.43
N ALA A 698 5.17 -8.06 -39.21
CA ALA A 698 5.47 -6.67 -38.89
C ALA A 698 6.66 -6.56 -37.94
N TRP A 699 7.01 -5.33 -37.58
CA TRP A 699 8.23 -5.02 -36.84
C TRP A 699 8.15 -5.18 -35.32
N GLY A 700 7.11 -5.83 -34.78
CA GLY A 700 7.04 -6.14 -33.34
C GLY A 700 8.32 -6.82 -32.82
N HIS A 701 9.00 -7.57 -33.69
CA HIS A 701 10.43 -7.85 -33.59
C HIS A 701 11.13 -7.45 -34.91
N PRO A 702 11.94 -6.38 -34.94
CA PRO A 702 12.39 -5.72 -36.18
C PRO A 702 13.50 -6.48 -36.92
N LEU A 703 13.15 -7.65 -37.47
CA LEU A 703 14.01 -8.48 -38.30
C LEU A 703 13.16 -9.32 -39.27
N THR A 704 13.69 -9.57 -40.46
CA THR A 704 13.08 -10.50 -41.42
C THR A 704 12.82 -11.88 -40.80
N SER A 705 11.69 -12.50 -41.14
CA SER A 705 11.35 -13.85 -40.71
C SER A 705 12.24 -14.91 -41.37
N GLY A 706 12.73 -14.63 -42.58
CA GLY A 706 13.42 -15.60 -43.42
C GLY A 706 12.53 -16.71 -43.97
N LEU A 707 11.23 -16.70 -43.66
CA LEU A 707 10.28 -17.74 -44.05
C LEU A 707 9.79 -17.52 -45.49
N PRO A 708 9.82 -18.55 -46.35
CA PRO A 708 9.28 -18.45 -47.71
C PRO A 708 7.74 -18.38 -47.75
N THR A 709 7.07 -18.60 -46.62
CA THR A 709 5.62 -18.52 -46.47
C THR A 709 5.11 -17.14 -46.04
N VAL A 710 6.00 -16.20 -45.71
CA VAL A 710 5.62 -14.83 -45.36
C VAL A 710 5.94 -13.94 -46.56
N ASP A 711 4.93 -13.28 -47.11
CA ASP A 711 5.02 -12.59 -48.39
C ASP A 711 5.44 -11.12 -48.21
N TYR A 712 4.94 -10.49 -47.15
CA TYR A 712 5.12 -9.06 -46.90
C TYR A 712 5.66 -8.76 -45.50
N TYR A 713 6.52 -7.74 -45.41
CA TYR A 713 6.93 -7.15 -44.15
C TYR A 713 6.33 -5.74 -44.03
N LEU A 714 5.45 -5.55 -43.05
CA LEU A 714 4.81 -4.28 -42.74
C LEU A 714 5.76 -3.45 -41.88
N SER A 715 6.37 -2.44 -42.49
CA SER A 715 7.38 -1.55 -41.90
C SER A 715 6.90 -0.09 -41.83
N SER A 716 7.84 0.81 -41.58
CA SER A 716 7.69 2.25 -41.43
C SER A 716 8.47 3.00 -42.50
N GLU A 717 7.86 4.04 -43.05
CA GLU A 717 8.47 4.98 -44.00
C GLU A 717 9.69 5.70 -43.41
N LEU A 718 9.62 6.11 -42.14
CA LEU A 718 10.72 6.82 -41.49
C LEU A 718 11.83 5.85 -41.04
N MET A 719 11.47 4.70 -40.46
CA MET A 719 12.47 3.82 -39.87
C MET A 719 13.33 3.10 -40.92
N ASP A 720 12.80 2.83 -42.11
CA ASP A 720 13.54 2.19 -43.20
C ASP A 720 14.03 3.18 -44.26
N SER A 721 15.26 2.99 -44.74
CA SER A 721 15.76 3.75 -45.88
C SER A 721 15.06 3.32 -47.18
N PRO A 722 15.11 4.14 -48.25
CA PRO A 722 14.61 3.73 -49.57
C PRO A 722 15.26 2.45 -50.15
N GLN A 723 16.41 2.03 -49.62
CA GLN A 723 17.17 0.86 -50.06
C GLN A 723 17.01 -0.35 -49.11
N ALA A 724 16.14 -0.23 -48.10
CA ALA A 724 15.98 -1.22 -47.03
C ALA A 724 15.42 -2.57 -47.49
N GLN A 725 14.87 -2.69 -48.71
CA GLN A 725 14.40 -3.98 -49.24
C GLN A 725 15.46 -5.09 -49.18
N SER A 726 16.74 -4.75 -49.27
CA SER A 726 17.86 -5.70 -49.13
C SER A 726 18.03 -6.28 -47.71
N HIS A 727 17.36 -5.71 -46.71
CA HIS A 727 17.35 -6.16 -45.31
C HIS A 727 16.19 -7.12 -44.99
N TYR A 728 15.37 -7.45 -45.98
CA TYR A 728 14.19 -8.31 -45.84
C TYR A 728 14.15 -9.41 -46.90
N THR A 729 13.59 -10.56 -46.54
CA THR A 729 13.27 -11.63 -47.50
C THR A 729 11.88 -11.46 -48.08
N GLU A 730 10.99 -10.85 -47.31
CA GLU A 730 9.64 -10.45 -47.67
C GLU A 730 9.65 -9.19 -48.55
N THR A 731 8.55 -8.93 -49.25
CA THR A 731 8.34 -7.63 -49.93
C THR A 731 8.02 -6.56 -48.89
N LEU A 732 8.78 -5.46 -48.89
CA LEU A 732 8.67 -4.42 -47.88
C LEU A 732 7.51 -3.46 -48.19
N ILE A 733 6.59 -3.30 -47.24
CA ILE A 733 5.50 -2.32 -47.27
C ILE A 733 5.81 -1.25 -46.23
N ARG A 734 6.10 -0.03 -46.67
CA ARG A 734 6.46 1.09 -45.79
C ARG A 734 5.21 1.91 -45.48
N LEU A 735 4.65 1.71 -44.29
CA LEU A 735 3.50 2.48 -43.82
C LEU A 735 3.95 3.90 -43.41
N PRO A 736 3.09 4.93 -43.54
CA PRO A 736 3.42 6.30 -43.22
C PRO A 736 4.00 6.50 -41.81
N HIS A 737 4.89 7.48 -41.68
CA HIS A 737 5.48 7.88 -40.40
C HIS A 737 6.15 6.69 -39.66
N LEU A 738 5.69 6.37 -38.44
CA LEU A 738 6.21 5.27 -37.62
C LEU A 738 5.60 3.90 -37.96
N GLY A 739 4.61 3.86 -38.87
CA GLY A 739 3.92 2.62 -39.26
C GLY A 739 3.04 2.00 -38.17
N ILE A 740 2.73 2.73 -37.10
CA ILE A 740 1.95 2.25 -35.94
C ILE A 740 1.03 3.34 -35.40
N ALA A 741 -0.05 2.91 -34.77
CA ALA A 741 -0.94 3.76 -33.98
C ALA A 741 -0.83 3.34 -32.51
N TYR A 742 0.14 3.93 -31.80
CA TYR A 742 0.45 3.56 -30.41
C TYR A 742 -0.31 4.46 -29.43
N PRO A 743 -0.94 3.93 -28.37
CA PRO A 743 -1.66 4.76 -27.41
C PRO A 743 -0.71 5.56 -26.52
N PRO A 744 -1.03 6.82 -26.15
CA PRO A 744 -0.18 7.61 -25.27
C PRO A 744 -0.13 7.01 -23.87
N PRO A 745 1.04 6.98 -23.20
CA PRO A 745 1.12 6.54 -21.82
C PRO A 745 0.45 7.55 -20.87
N GLN A 746 -0.14 7.04 -19.79
CA GLN A 746 -0.66 7.89 -18.71
C GLN A 746 0.47 8.33 -17.79
N ILE A 747 0.91 9.58 -17.95
CA ILE A 747 1.97 10.16 -17.12
C ILE A 747 1.41 10.50 -15.73
N PRO A 748 2.03 10.02 -14.63
CA PRO A 748 1.54 10.29 -13.28
C PRO A 748 1.67 11.79 -12.95
N ASN A 749 0.63 12.35 -12.33
CA ASN A 749 0.64 13.70 -11.80
C ASN A 749 -0.24 13.77 -10.52
N PRO A 750 0.33 14.05 -9.33
CA PRO A 750 1.75 14.29 -9.05
C PRO A 750 2.62 13.03 -9.27
N LEU A 751 3.95 13.21 -9.34
CA LEU A 751 4.89 12.09 -9.43
C LEU A 751 4.89 11.27 -8.13
N PRO A 752 4.86 9.93 -8.19
CA PRO A 752 4.83 9.06 -7.00
C PRO A 752 6.16 9.01 -6.23
N LYS A 753 7.28 9.35 -6.87
CA LYS A 753 8.63 9.31 -6.33
C LYS A 753 9.44 10.54 -6.74
N SER A 754 10.43 10.86 -5.91
CA SER A 754 11.45 11.88 -6.11
C SER A 754 12.79 11.25 -6.55
N ARG A 755 13.80 12.08 -6.86
CA ARG A 755 15.17 11.60 -7.15
C ARG A 755 15.78 10.84 -5.97
N ALA A 756 15.52 11.28 -4.74
CA ALA A 756 16.05 10.67 -3.53
C ALA A 756 15.60 9.21 -3.37
N ASP A 757 14.37 8.89 -3.77
CA ASP A 757 13.82 7.52 -3.72
C ASP A 757 14.57 6.54 -4.64
N PHE A 758 15.31 7.05 -5.63
CA PHE A 758 16.18 6.28 -6.52
C PHE A 758 17.67 6.37 -6.15
N GLY A 759 18.00 6.98 -5.00
CA GLY A 759 19.38 7.18 -4.56
C GLY A 759 20.14 8.23 -5.39
N LEU A 760 19.42 9.24 -5.89
CA LEU A 760 19.95 10.34 -6.71
C LEU A 760 19.80 11.67 -5.97
N SER A 761 20.77 12.56 -6.16
CA SER A 761 20.73 13.93 -5.64
C SER A 761 20.10 14.90 -6.66
N ASP A 762 19.60 16.04 -6.18
CA ASP A 762 19.09 17.09 -7.07
C ASP A 762 20.20 17.75 -7.91
N SER A 763 21.45 17.66 -7.47
CA SER A 763 22.63 18.14 -8.21
C SER A 763 23.15 17.16 -9.26
N ASP A 764 22.69 15.91 -9.27
CA ASP A 764 23.14 14.92 -10.24
C ASP A 764 22.64 15.24 -11.65
N VAL A 765 23.47 14.96 -12.66
CA VAL A 765 23.05 14.93 -14.06
C VAL A 765 22.65 13.49 -14.39
N VAL A 766 21.37 13.24 -14.52
CA VAL A 766 20.82 11.88 -14.58
C VAL A 766 20.66 11.43 -16.03
N TYR A 767 21.38 10.39 -16.42
CA TYR A 767 21.29 9.74 -17.73
C TYR A 767 20.54 8.42 -17.60
N LEU A 768 19.40 8.29 -18.28
CA LEU A 768 18.59 7.07 -18.26
C LEU A 768 19.06 6.10 -19.35
N CYS A 769 19.62 4.96 -18.92
CA CYS A 769 20.07 3.82 -19.73
C CYS A 769 19.16 2.61 -19.47
N CYS A 770 17.87 2.73 -19.78
CA CYS A 770 16.87 1.77 -19.32
C CYS A 770 16.60 0.57 -20.26
N GLN A 771 17.44 0.37 -21.28
CA GLN A 771 17.17 -0.67 -22.27
C GLN A 771 17.48 -2.08 -21.78
N ALA A 772 16.95 -3.09 -22.48
CA ALA A 772 17.26 -4.47 -22.17
C ALA A 772 18.77 -4.73 -22.31
N PRO A 773 19.39 -5.49 -21.39
CA PRO A 773 20.86 -5.56 -21.28
C PRO A 773 21.54 -6.11 -22.53
N PHE A 774 20.89 -7.04 -23.25
CA PHE A 774 21.39 -7.61 -24.50
C PHE A 774 21.46 -6.62 -25.68
N LYS A 775 20.93 -5.40 -25.55
CA LYS A 775 21.11 -4.31 -26.52
C LYS A 775 22.41 -3.53 -26.32
N TYR A 776 23.08 -3.67 -25.19
CA TYR A 776 24.35 -3.00 -24.89
C TYR A 776 25.52 -3.83 -25.41
N LEU A 777 25.99 -3.50 -26.62
CA LEU A 777 27.10 -4.19 -27.25
C LEU A 777 28.46 -3.68 -26.74
N PRO A 778 29.44 -4.58 -26.53
CA PRO A 778 30.70 -4.26 -25.86
C PRO A 778 31.55 -3.21 -26.59
N GLN A 779 31.43 -3.10 -27.92
CA GLN A 779 32.16 -2.08 -28.68
C GLN A 779 31.75 -0.63 -28.34
N TYR A 780 30.60 -0.42 -27.69
CA TYR A 780 30.08 0.92 -27.36
C TYR A 780 30.24 1.30 -25.88
N ASP A 781 30.73 0.39 -25.03
CA ASP A 781 30.84 0.64 -23.59
C ASP A 781 31.70 1.87 -23.26
N TYR A 782 32.73 2.13 -24.08
CA TYR A 782 33.65 3.24 -23.86
C TYR A 782 32.95 4.61 -23.94
N LEU A 783 31.84 4.72 -24.67
CA LEU A 783 31.06 5.96 -24.78
C LEU A 783 30.48 6.37 -23.42
N LEU A 784 29.99 5.39 -22.66
CA LEU A 784 29.41 5.62 -21.33
C LEU A 784 30.49 6.10 -20.35
N ALA A 785 31.67 5.50 -20.42
CA ALA A 785 32.81 5.91 -19.60
C ALA A 785 33.34 7.31 -20.00
N ALA A 786 33.34 7.64 -21.30
CA ALA A 786 33.72 8.96 -21.79
C ALA A 786 32.76 10.06 -21.30
N ILE A 787 31.44 9.81 -21.31
CA ILE A 787 30.44 10.73 -20.76
C ILE A 787 30.66 10.94 -19.25
N ALA A 788 30.88 9.86 -18.50
CA ALA A 788 31.14 9.92 -17.06
C ALA A 788 32.45 10.67 -16.73
N GLN A 789 33.49 10.51 -17.56
CA GLN A 789 34.75 11.23 -17.40
C GLN A 789 34.57 12.74 -17.63
N ALA A 790 33.77 13.12 -18.62
CA ALA A 790 33.53 14.52 -18.96
C ALA A 790 32.67 15.26 -17.91
N ILE A 791 31.78 14.53 -17.22
CA ILE A 791 30.85 15.09 -16.24
C ILE A 791 30.98 14.31 -14.92
N PRO A 792 31.78 14.80 -13.95
CA PRO A 792 31.95 14.11 -12.67
C PRO A 792 30.64 13.84 -11.91
N GLY A 793 29.62 14.70 -12.08
CA GLY A 793 28.29 14.55 -11.50
C GLY A 793 27.31 13.66 -12.29
N ALA A 794 27.75 12.98 -13.36
CA ALA A 794 26.88 12.14 -14.16
C ALA A 794 26.48 10.85 -13.43
N LYS A 795 25.19 10.53 -13.47
CA LYS A 795 24.61 9.27 -12.98
C LYS A 795 23.93 8.51 -14.11
N LEU A 796 24.54 7.41 -14.55
CA LEU A 796 24.03 6.49 -15.55
C LEU A 796 23.13 5.44 -14.87
N ILE A 797 21.84 5.49 -15.17
CA ILE A 797 20.82 4.65 -14.52
C ILE A 797 20.47 3.48 -15.43
N PHE A 798 20.78 2.26 -14.99
CA PHE A 798 20.43 1.03 -15.67
C PHE A 798 19.27 0.33 -14.97
N ILE A 799 18.42 -0.36 -15.73
CA ILE A 799 17.32 -1.17 -15.19
C ILE A 799 17.54 -2.62 -15.62
N ARG A 800 17.61 -3.56 -14.66
CA ARG A 800 17.81 -5.01 -14.92
C ARG A 800 19.03 -5.27 -15.81
N ALA A 801 20.17 -4.66 -15.47
CA ALA A 801 21.40 -4.76 -16.25
C ALA A 801 22.65 -5.05 -15.41
N ASP A 802 22.50 -5.63 -14.22
CA ASP A 802 23.62 -5.97 -13.32
C ASP A 802 24.67 -6.85 -13.99
N GLY A 803 24.26 -7.70 -14.94
CA GLY A 803 25.16 -8.52 -15.75
C GLY A 803 26.15 -7.71 -16.60
N LEU A 804 25.88 -6.42 -16.88
CA LEU A 804 26.83 -5.53 -17.56
C LEU A 804 27.91 -4.98 -16.63
N LYS A 805 27.69 -4.97 -15.31
CA LYS A 805 28.57 -4.32 -14.32
C LYS A 805 30.02 -4.81 -14.41
N PRO A 806 30.34 -6.12 -14.51
CA PRO A 806 31.72 -6.57 -14.62
C PRO A 806 32.46 -6.01 -15.85
N ARG A 807 31.78 -5.97 -16.99
CA ARG A 807 32.33 -5.46 -18.26
C ARG A 807 32.51 -3.94 -18.22
N LEU A 808 31.47 -3.21 -17.78
CA LEU A 808 31.55 -1.75 -17.62
C LEU A 808 32.58 -1.33 -16.57
N ASN A 809 32.74 -2.09 -15.48
CA ASN A 809 33.74 -1.78 -14.45
C ASN A 809 35.16 -1.79 -15.02
N ARG A 810 35.48 -2.74 -15.91
CA ARG A 810 36.77 -2.77 -16.62
C ARG A 810 36.96 -1.51 -17.47
N THR A 811 35.93 -1.10 -18.21
CA THR A 811 35.94 0.08 -19.07
C THR A 811 36.12 1.39 -18.27
N PHE A 812 35.41 1.54 -17.14
CA PHE A 812 35.51 2.71 -16.27
C PHE A 812 36.87 2.76 -15.55
N SER A 813 37.34 1.63 -15.04
CA SER A 813 38.64 1.52 -14.37
C SER A 813 39.80 1.90 -15.30
N ALA A 814 39.70 1.60 -16.60
CA ALA A 814 40.70 2.00 -17.59
C ALA A 814 40.86 3.53 -17.73
N LEU A 815 39.85 4.31 -17.31
CA LEU A 815 39.88 5.76 -17.24
C LEU A 815 40.11 6.30 -15.82
N ASN A 816 40.48 5.43 -14.87
CA ASN A 816 40.59 5.72 -13.44
C ASN A 816 39.28 6.21 -12.80
N LEU A 817 38.13 5.78 -13.32
CA LEU A 817 36.82 6.05 -12.73
C LEU A 817 36.33 4.86 -11.92
N ASN A 818 35.71 5.14 -10.77
CA ASN A 818 34.97 4.14 -10.01
C ASN A 818 33.54 4.03 -10.55
N ILE A 819 33.14 2.83 -11.00
CA ILE A 819 31.80 2.60 -11.54
C ILE A 819 30.70 2.92 -10.53
N ASP A 820 30.93 2.70 -9.24
CA ASP A 820 29.92 2.94 -8.19
C ASP A 820 29.70 4.43 -7.90
N ASP A 821 30.55 5.32 -8.43
CA ASP A 821 30.34 6.77 -8.34
C ASP A 821 29.44 7.27 -9.48
N HIS A 822 29.39 6.55 -10.61
CA HIS A 822 28.72 7.02 -11.84
C HIS A 822 27.54 6.17 -12.26
N CYS A 823 27.48 4.89 -11.92
CA CYS A 823 26.43 3.98 -12.38
C CYS A 823 25.52 3.57 -11.21
N ARG A 824 24.21 3.47 -11.51
CA ARG A 824 23.20 2.90 -10.61
C ARG A 824 22.47 1.81 -11.35
N PHE A 825 22.48 0.59 -10.80
CA PHE A 825 21.74 -0.54 -11.34
C PHE A 825 20.50 -0.76 -10.48
N LEU A 826 19.34 -0.50 -11.05
CA LEU A 826 18.05 -0.58 -10.38
C LEU A 826 17.34 -1.88 -10.78
N PRO A 827 16.55 -2.47 -9.86
CA PRO A 827 15.63 -3.54 -10.22
C PRO A 827 14.52 -3.00 -11.15
N VAL A 828 13.72 -3.90 -11.70
CA VAL A 828 12.54 -3.53 -12.48
C VAL A 828 11.61 -2.67 -11.62
N GLN A 829 11.29 -1.48 -12.11
CA GLN A 829 10.40 -0.54 -11.42
C GLN A 829 8.93 -0.81 -11.77
N PRO A 830 7.99 -0.61 -10.83
CA PRO A 830 6.57 -0.51 -11.16
C PRO A 830 6.33 0.53 -12.27
N ARG A 831 5.26 0.35 -13.06
CA ARG A 831 5.01 1.17 -14.25
C ARG A 831 4.99 2.68 -13.97
N LEU A 832 4.31 3.12 -12.91
CA LEU A 832 4.23 4.55 -12.55
C LEU A 832 5.58 5.09 -12.04
N ASP A 833 6.32 4.29 -11.27
CA ASP A 833 7.66 4.66 -10.80
C ASP A 833 8.66 4.78 -11.96
N TYR A 834 8.56 3.88 -12.95
CA TYR A 834 9.36 3.96 -14.18
C TYR A 834 9.06 5.24 -14.98
N LEU A 835 7.79 5.62 -15.13
CA LEU A 835 7.42 6.88 -15.78
C LEU A 835 7.89 8.10 -14.96
N ALA A 836 7.80 8.04 -13.63
CA ALA A 836 8.36 9.07 -12.76
C ALA A 836 9.86 9.24 -12.96
N LEU A 837 10.61 8.13 -13.07
CA LEU A 837 12.04 8.17 -13.37
C LEU A 837 12.33 8.81 -14.74
N ASN A 838 11.49 8.59 -15.76
CA ASN A 838 11.63 9.29 -17.05
C ASN A 838 11.40 10.81 -16.90
N CYS A 839 10.41 11.24 -16.12
CA CYS A 839 10.19 12.67 -15.85
C CYS A 839 11.38 13.31 -15.10
N LEU A 840 11.99 12.57 -14.17
CA LEU A 840 13.06 13.03 -13.29
C LEU A 840 14.47 12.97 -13.91
N ALA A 841 14.70 12.10 -14.90
CA ALA A 841 15.99 11.97 -15.59
C ALA A 841 16.30 13.19 -16.47
N ASP A 842 17.55 13.53 -16.71
CA ASP A 842 17.93 14.68 -17.53
C ASP A 842 18.02 14.33 -19.02
N VAL A 843 18.65 13.20 -19.35
CA VAL A 843 18.88 12.78 -20.73
C VAL A 843 18.64 11.28 -20.85
N TYR A 844 17.97 10.84 -21.90
CA TYR A 844 17.87 9.43 -22.28
C TYR A 844 19.01 9.07 -23.23
N LEU A 845 19.78 8.03 -22.89
CA LEU A 845 20.83 7.50 -23.75
C LEU A 845 20.33 6.23 -24.44
N ASP A 846 20.14 6.32 -25.74
CA ASP A 846 19.70 5.21 -26.58
C ASP A 846 20.84 4.24 -26.89
N THR A 847 20.52 2.96 -27.09
CA THR A 847 21.52 1.95 -27.48
C THR A 847 21.76 1.97 -28.98
N ILE A 848 23.01 1.72 -29.39
CA ILE A 848 23.44 1.73 -30.79
C ILE A 848 23.25 0.34 -31.40
N GLY A 849 22.77 0.29 -32.65
CA GLY A 849 22.56 -0.95 -33.41
C GLY A 849 21.22 -1.66 -33.13
N PHE A 850 20.64 -1.44 -31.95
CA PHE A 850 19.25 -1.76 -31.65
C PHE A 850 18.71 -0.68 -30.69
N THR A 851 17.91 0.26 -31.19
CA THR A 851 17.41 1.41 -30.43
C THR A 851 16.18 1.07 -29.58
N GLY A 852 15.75 2.03 -28.77
CA GLY A 852 14.52 1.95 -27.99
C GLY A 852 13.27 2.03 -28.90
N GLY A 853 12.25 1.24 -28.55
CA GLY A 853 10.91 1.34 -29.11
C GLY A 853 10.01 2.02 -28.08
N ASN A 854 9.24 1.22 -27.35
CA ASN A 854 8.32 1.72 -26.31
C ASN A 854 9.01 2.57 -25.24
N MET A 855 10.23 2.22 -24.83
CA MET A 855 10.98 2.99 -23.83
C MET A 855 11.32 4.40 -24.33
N THR A 856 11.58 4.56 -25.63
CA THR A 856 11.78 5.88 -26.24
C THR A 856 10.47 6.64 -26.33
N LEU A 857 9.36 5.98 -26.71
CA LEU A 857 8.03 6.60 -26.69
C LEU A 857 7.65 7.10 -25.29
N ASP A 858 7.92 6.31 -24.25
CA ASP A 858 7.70 6.68 -22.85
C ASP A 858 8.55 7.88 -22.44
N ALA A 859 9.85 7.87 -22.79
CA ALA A 859 10.76 8.99 -22.52
C ALA A 859 10.26 10.28 -23.18
N LEU A 860 9.91 10.22 -24.47
CA LEU A 860 9.42 11.38 -25.21
C LEU A 860 8.05 11.85 -24.71
N ALA A 861 7.16 10.95 -24.29
CA ALA A 861 5.90 11.33 -23.63
C ALA A 861 6.13 12.06 -22.29
N CYS A 862 7.22 11.76 -21.59
CA CYS A 862 7.65 12.47 -20.38
C CYS A 862 8.42 13.77 -20.68
N GLY A 863 8.60 14.14 -21.95
CA GLY A 863 9.39 15.29 -22.38
C GLY A 863 10.90 15.07 -22.32
N LEU A 864 11.40 13.87 -22.07
CA LEU A 864 12.83 13.58 -21.85
C LEU A 864 13.62 13.63 -23.18
N PRO A 865 14.66 14.48 -23.30
CA PRO A 865 15.51 14.51 -24.49
C PRO A 865 16.25 13.18 -24.70
N VAL A 866 16.25 12.68 -25.94
CA VAL A 866 16.85 11.40 -26.33
C VAL A 866 18.06 11.64 -27.22
N VAL A 867 19.22 11.08 -26.85
CA VAL A 867 20.40 11.01 -27.71
C VAL A 867 20.46 9.64 -28.39
N THR A 868 20.56 9.61 -29.71
CA THR A 868 20.59 8.36 -30.50
C THR A 868 21.60 8.44 -31.65
N LEU A 869 22.12 7.28 -32.07
CA LEU A 869 23.00 7.14 -33.25
C LEU A 869 22.37 6.12 -34.21
N PRO A 870 21.75 6.57 -35.32
CA PRO A 870 21.10 5.68 -36.26
C PRO A 870 22.09 4.76 -36.98
N THR A 871 21.69 3.51 -37.21
CA THR A 871 22.42 2.59 -38.09
C THR A 871 21.64 2.35 -39.40
N GLU A 872 22.13 1.44 -40.24
CA GLU A 872 21.54 1.17 -41.55
C GLU A 872 20.20 0.42 -41.46
N GLN A 873 20.05 -0.49 -40.49
CA GLN A 873 18.86 -1.34 -40.36
C GLN A 873 17.77 -0.69 -39.50
N MET A 874 16.50 -1.00 -39.78
CA MET A 874 15.33 -0.49 -39.06
C MET A 874 15.50 -0.48 -37.55
N ARG A 875 15.91 -1.61 -36.95
CA ARG A 875 16.09 -1.77 -35.50
C ARG A 875 17.03 -0.73 -34.86
N GLY A 876 17.92 -0.11 -35.63
CA GLY A 876 18.81 0.96 -35.18
C GLY A 876 18.26 2.37 -35.46
N ARG A 877 17.00 2.51 -35.88
CA ARG A 877 16.41 3.77 -36.38
C ARG A 877 15.05 4.10 -35.77
N LEU A 878 14.57 3.35 -34.76
CA LEU A 878 13.26 3.61 -34.13
C LEU A 878 13.24 4.98 -33.44
N SER A 879 14.19 5.24 -32.54
CA SER A 879 14.28 6.54 -31.85
C SER A 879 14.59 7.68 -32.82
N TRP A 880 15.41 7.42 -33.83
CA TRP A 880 15.69 8.38 -34.91
C TRP A 880 14.40 8.83 -35.60
N ALA A 881 13.53 7.88 -35.98
CA ALA A 881 12.27 8.18 -36.65
C ALA A 881 11.32 8.98 -35.75
N MET A 882 11.28 8.67 -34.45
CA MET A 882 10.48 9.44 -33.48
C MET A 882 10.97 10.88 -33.35
N LEU A 883 12.29 11.09 -33.25
CA LEU A 883 12.88 12.43 -33.17
C LEU A 883 12.67 13.24 -34.45
N GLN A 884 12.77 12.61 -35.62
CA GLN A 884 12.41 13.24 -36.90
C GLN A 884 10.94 13.69 -36.91
N ARG A 885 10.04 12.83 -36.43
CA ARG A 885 8.60 13.15 -36.37
C ARG A 885 8.29 14.33 -35.44
N LEU A 886 9.10 14.54 -34.40
CA LEU A 886 8.99 15.66 -33.45
C LEU A 886 9.72 16.94 -33.90
N ASP A 887 10.46 16.91 -35.01
CA ASP A 887 11.41 17.96 -35.41
C ASP A 887 12.53 18.20 -34.36
N VAL A 888 12.92 17.18 -33.59
CA VAL A 888 13.99 17.27 -32.57
C VAL A 888 15.25 16.56 -33.08
N THR A 889 15.78 17.03 -34.20
CA THR A 889 16.90 16.37 -34.89
C THR A 889 18.27 16.72 -34.31
N GLU A 890 18.37 17.77 -33.50
CA GLU A 890 19.61 18.26 -32.87
C GLU A 890 20.17 17.35 -31.76
N THR A 891 19.49 16.24 -31.47
CA THR A 891 19.94 15.19 -30.54
C THR A 891 20.28 13.87 -31.25
N ILE A 892 20.33 13.88 -32.58
CA ILE A 892 20.72 12.75 -33.42
C ILE A 892 22.22 12.87 -33.74
N ALA A 893 22.99 11.86 -33.34
CA ALA A 893 24.42 11.78 -33.60
C ALA A 893 24.71 11.24 -35.01
N ASP A 894 25.81 11.70 -35.62
CA ASP A 894 26.28 11.20 -36.92
C ASP A 894 27.35 10.11 -36.78
N ASN A 895 28.00 10.06 -35.63
CA ASN A 895 29.05 9.11 -35.29
C ASN A 895 29.22 9.01 -33.76
N GLU A 896 30.06 8.10 -33.32
CA GLU A 896 30.31 7.79 -31.91
C GLU A 896 30.86 8.99 -31.11
N ALA A 897 31.73 9.82 -31.70
CA ALA A 897 32.24 11.02 -31.02
C ALA A 897 31.13 12.07 -30.85
N HIS A 898 30.35 12.32 -31.90
CA HIS A 898 29.21 13.24 -31.85
C HIS A 898 28.17 12.77 -30.82
N TYR A 899 27.97 11.46 -30.65
CA TYR A 899 27.09 10.91 -29.61
C TYR A 899 27.52 11.33 -28.20
N VAL A 900 28.83 11.24 -27.90
CA VAL A 900 29.38 11.71 -26.61
C VAL A 900 29.23 13.22 -26.48
N ASP A 901 29.55 13.99 -27.53
CA ASP A 901 29.45 15.46 -27.51
C ASP A 901 28.02 15.93 -27.24
N LEU A 902 27.01 15.29 -27.85
CA LEU A 902 25.60 15.59 -27.59
C LEU A 902 25.20 15.25 -26.16
N ALA A 903 25.57 14.06 -25.68
CA ALA A 903 25.25 13.63 -24.33
C ALA A 903 25.87 14.58 -23.28
N VAL A 904 27.15 14.95 -23.46
CA VAL A 904 27.86 15.88 -22.58
C VAL A 904 27.28 17.29 -22.67
N GLY A 905 27.03 17.78 -23.90
CA GLY A 905 26.45 19.10 -24.12
C GLY A 905 25.08 19.27 -23.46
N LEU A 906 24.21 18.25 -23.53
CA LEU A 906 22.90 18.26 -22.85
C LEU A 906 23.01 18.15 -21.33
N GLY A 907 24.02 17.43 -20.82
CA GLY A 907 24.28 17.33 -19.39
C GLY A 907 24.74 18.64 -18.77
N CYS A 908 25.65 19.33 -19.46
CA CYS A 908 26.26 20.58 -19.00
C CYS A 908 25.40 21.84 -19.20
N ASP A 909 24.38 21.79 -20.06
CA ASP A 909 23.54 22.95 -20.40
C ASP A 909 22.06 22.72 -20.02
N PRO A 910 21.66 23.09 -18.78
CA PRO A 910 20.27 23.01 -18.33
C PRO A 910 19.31 23.87 -19.15
N GLN A 911 19.77 24.99 -19.74
CA GLN A 911 18.90 25.87 -20.53
C GLN A 911 18.52 25.20 -21.85
N ARG A 912 19.52 24.67 -22.57
CA ARG A 912 19.29 23.88 -23.79
C ARG A 912 18.41 22.66 -23.50
N ARG A 913 18.68 21.95 -22.40
CA ARG A 913 17.89 20.79 -21.98
C ARG A 913 16.43 21.14 -21.69
N ASN A 914 16.18 22.24 -20.99
CA ASN A 914 14.82 22.70 -20.69
C ASN A 914 14.06 23.18 -21.92
N ALA A 915 14.74 23.85 -22.88
CA ALA A 915 14.14 24.23 -24.15
C ALA A 915 13.71 22.99 -24.96
N LEU A 916 14.55 21.95 -25.01
CA LEU A 916 14.22 20.67 -25.65
C LEU A 916 13.05 19.97 -24.96
N ARG A 917 13.04 19.92 -23.62
CA ARG A 917 11.91 19.38 -22.84
C ARG A 917 10.59 20.05 -23.21
N GLN A 918 10.58 21.39 -23.30
CA GLN A 918 9.40 22.14 -23.70
C GLN A 918 8.97 21.82 -25.14
N LYS A 919 9.91 21.78 -26.08
CA LYS A 919 9.63 21.41 -27.48
C LYS A 919 9.02 20.01 -27.57
N ILE A 920 9.64 19.01 -26.95
CA ILE A 920 9.16 17.62 -26.93
C ILE A 920 7.76 17.55 -26.29
N SER A 921 7.54 18.17 -25.12
CA SER A 921 6.22 18.14 -24.47
C SER A 921 5.12 18.75 -25.33
N GLN A 922 5.43 19.79 -26.11
CA GLN A 922 4.47 20.44 -27.01
C GLN A 922 4.16 19.62 -28.26
N THR A 923 5.11 18.81 -28.76
CA THR A 923 4.95 18.07 -30.02
C THR A 923 4.69 16.58 -29.84
N SER A 924 4.99 15.98 -28.68
CA SER A 924 4.96 14.53 -28.42
C SER A 924 3.67 13.82 -28.84
N ALA A 925 2.52 14.50 -28.81
CA ALA A 925 1.22 13.96 -29.22
C ALA A 925 1.22 13.39 -30.66
N VAL A 926 2.06 13.89 -31.57
CA VAL A 926 2.11 13.41 -32.97
C VAL A 926 2.68 11.99 -33.12
N LEU A 927 3.27 11.43 -32.06
CA LEU A 927 3.80 10.06 -32.04
C LEU A 927 2.75 9.00 -31.71
N PHE A 928 1.58 9.43 -31.22
CA PHE A 928 0.56 8.56 -30.65
C PHE A 928 -0.72 8.59 -31.48
N ASP A 929 -1.43 7.46 -31.50
CA ASP A 929 -2.75 7.32 -32.15
C ASP A 929 -2.79 7.81 -33.63
N ASP A 930 -1.71 7.59 -34.39
CA ASP A 930 -1.60 8.02 -35.79
C ASP A 930 -2.49 7.19 -36.73
N VAL A 931 -3.68 7.70 -37.06
CA VAL A 931 -4.67 7.00 -37.91
C VAL A 931 -4.20 6.87 -39.37
N ALA A 932 -3.32 7.75 -39.85
CA ALA A 932 -2.85 7.70 -41.25
C ALA A 932 -2.14 6.39 -41.59
N THR A 933 -1.48 5.76 -40.60
CA THR A 933 -0.87 4.44 -40.81
C THR A 933 -1.89 3.32 -40.98
N VAL A 934 -3.08 3.44 -40.37
CA VAL A 934 -4.14 2.43 -40.43
C VAL A 934 -4.81 2.51 -41.78
N GLU A 935 -5.12 3.71 -42.27
CA GLU A 935 -5.67 3.93 -43.61
C GLU A 935 -4.74 3.38 -44.70
N ALA A 936 -3.43 3.61 -44.59
CA ALA A 936 -2.45 3.07 -45.53
C ALA A 936 -2.35 1.54 -45.48
N LEU A 937 -2.46 0.95 -44.28
CA LEU A 937 -2.47 -0.49 -44.08
C LEU A 937 -3.73 -1.13 -44.72
N GLU A 938 -4.88 -0.52 -44.54
CA GLU A 938 -6.14 -0.95 -45.15
C GLU A 938 -6.12 -0.83 -46.67
N ASN A 939 -5.56 0.25 -47.21
CA ASN A 939 -5.35 0.39 -48.65
C ASN A 939 -4.43 -0.71 -49.20
N PHE A 940 -3.39 -1.08 -48.44
CA PHE A 940 -2.58 -2.25 -48.77
C PHE A 940 -3.42 -3.52 -48.77
N TYR A 941 -4.23 -3.78 -47.74
CA TYR A 941 -5.11 -4.97 -47.70
C TYR A 941 -6.05 -5.05 -48.90
N VAL A 942 -6.68 -3.93 -49.28
CA VAL A 942 -7.56 -3.83 -50.45
C VAL A 942 -6.80 -4.17 -51.74
N SER A 943 -5.57 -3.69 -51.88
CA SER A 943 -4.72 -3.98 -53.04
C SER A 943 -4.40 -5.47 -53.20
N GLN A 944 -4.31 -6.22 -52.08
CA GLN A 944 -3.99 -7.65 -52.11
C GLN A 944 -5.17 -8.51 -52.56
N VAL A 945 -6.39 -8.05 -52.31
CA VAL A 945 -7.61 -8.80 -52.67
C VAL A 945 -8.21 -8.39 -54.01
N GLY A 946 -7.70 -7.31 -54.61
CA GLY A 946 -8.21 -6.79 -55.89
C GLY A 946 -9.64 -6.23 -55.81
N ASP A 947 -10.07 -5.82 -54.61
CA ASP A 947 -11.41 -5.27 -54.38
C ASP A 947 -11.48 -3.82 -54.86
N SER A 948 -12.47 -3.51 -55.70
CA SER A 948 -12.69 -2.19 -56.32
C SER A 948 -13.97 -1.53 -55.83
N ARG A 949 -14.63 -2.11 -54.82
CA ARG A 949 -15.80 -1.53 -54.16
C ARG A 949 -15.37 -0.29 -53.36
N PRO A 950 -16.11 0.83 -53.46
CA PRO A 950 -15.74 2.13 -52.89
C PRO A 950 -15.72 2.13 -51.36
#